data_AF-A0A4R7UE81-F1
#
_entry.id   AF-A0A4R7UE81-F1
#
_cell.length_a   1.000
_cell.length_b   1.000
_cell.length_c   1.000
_cell.angle_alpha   90.00
_cell.angle_beta   90.00
_cell.angle_gamma   90.00
#
_symmetry.space_group_name_H-M   'P 1'
#
loop_
_entity.id
_entity.type
_entity.pdbx_description
1 polymer ?
#
loop_
_entity_poly.entity_id
_entity_poly.type
_entity_poly.pdbx_seq_one_letter_code
_entity_poly.pdbx_strand_id
1 'polypeptide(L)'
;MKYKLIKRFLITSLVASPLPFTAVSCLYQNNPTIRYAEDFANENGFIIKDRVADQKIQQLVEFENKLYNSNFLQYTFANVSLRLKQSTLTIDNSHLLKKITNLFKTEGNGVELNQEKLKLIENQTKKIQELLKTYQTRNNATIPEVEDIIARNQSEIDNIKSQNEKIIEKLKEYQNLQGSKKTVTEMLYHKYSSKETTPADNLEQEIISIFNSLKEVEFYEITNLSLVITKDKVMKIVENFIKDTPFAAGLNYVANASSADLNNFEPFSKLINYIKSTGTFEVKINDKIPGNTILSSLLSKILNKTKILDNNVSYKQIDANKILTDIWTEFYNAYPTYRLENDESNNKNLENDKKGISFGFGPIYLIYGFSPTDRITSNTQENQDYKVFNIKLTDEQQKQFLGNPHLYLLKHPDILFYRTINNANQEIKKDNESITKNNETIELKIKSINELKAQLNKEPNNEKIKNQIKKEEKIVNILKNSIRTLGQRIKQNTHSINFYNTIIPKVKEALLQLDNPNLTVEQKKQYQDIIDQFKANSIISADTKRLNELITEKFDDAKTSQYSLADLIAKLLFLNKVYKAQSVRGYRLNGNRKQLTYWVEFYNYKEAKWKLFDVYDLFKTLKTNKNANINDFIFDSLGDKFENLTNSNSELKK
;
A
#
# COMPACT_ATOMS: atom_id res chain seq x y z
N MET A 1 -33.49 -43.83 -5.27
CA MET A 1 -32.56 -43.57 -4.15
C MET A 1 -31.22 -43.02 -4.64
N LYS A 2 -31.11 -41.72 -4.95
CA LYS A 2 -29.84 -41.08 -5.39
C LYS A 2 -29.79 -39.59 -5.04
N TYR A 3 -29.89 -39.23 -3.76
CA TYR A 3 -29.78 -37.81 -3.33
C TYR A 3 -29.10 -37.59 -1.97
N LYS A 4 -28.34 -38.58 -1.45
CA LYS A 4 -27.66 -38.47 -0.15
C LYS A 4 -26.12 -38.40 -0.19
N LEU A 5 -25.46 -38.64 -1.35
CA LEU A 5 -23.99 -38.58 -1.43
C LEU A 5 -23.41 -37.21 -1.78
N ILE A 6 -24.16 -36.30 -2.40
CA ILE A 6 -23.63 -35.00 -2.86
C ILE A 6 -23.56 -33.95 -1.74
N LYS A 7 -24.33 -34.11 -0.65
CA LYS A 7 -24.27 -33.19 0.51
C LYS A 7 -23.05 -33.39 1.42
N ARG A 8 -22.24 -34.44 1.22
CA ARG A 8 -20.99 -34.65 1.99
C ARG A 8 -19.73 -34.11 1.31
N PHE A 9 -19.79 -33.69 0.05
CA PHE A 9 -18.65 -33.09 -0.67
C PHE A 9 -18.66 -31.55 -0.68
N LEU A 10 -19.71 -30.91 -0.16
CA LEU A 10 -19.85 -29.44 -0.11
C LEU A 10 -19.60 -28.83 1.29
N ILE A 11 -19.18 -29.64 2.28
CA ILE A 11 -18.87 -29.17 3.64
C ILE A 11 -17.35 -29.29 3.94
N THR A 12 -16.56 -29.90 3.07
CA THR A 12 -15.09 -30.05 3.22
C THR A 12 -14.26 -29.05 2.41
N SER A 13 -14.88 -28.11 1.70
CA SER A 13 -14.19 -27.06 0.92
C SER A 13 -14.05 -25.70 1.65
N LEU A 14 -14.33 -25.64 2.96
CA LEU A 14 -14.22 -24.42 3.79
C LEU A 14 -13.06 -24.43 4.80
N VAL A 15 -12.13 -25.39 4.73
CA VAL A 15 -10.93 -25.45 5.61
C VAL A 15 -9.62 -25.62 4.84
N ALA A 16 -9.60 -25.34 3.53
CA ALA A 16 -8.39 -25.40 2.71
C ALA A 16 -7.86 -24.01 2.33
N SER A 17 -7.60 -23.17 3.33
CA SER A 17 -6.50 -22.19 3.31
C SER A 17 -6.20 -21.80 4.76
N PRO A 18 -5.05 -22.23 5.30
CA PRO A 18 -3.84 -21.41 5.13
C PRO A 18 -2.53 -22.21 5.21
N LEU A 19 -2.13 -23.01 4.22
CA LEU A 19 -0.83 -23.70 4.30
C LEU A 19 -0.01 -23.56 3.00
N PRO A 20 0.70 -22.43 2.89
CA PRO A 20 2.15 -22.46 2.68
C PRO A 20 2.90 -22.12 3.99
N PHE A 21 2.19 -21.71 5.04
CA PHE A 21 2.82 -21.21 6.26
C PHE A 21 3.36 -22.29 7.20
N THR A 22 2.84 -23.51 7.28
CA THR A 22 3.30 -24.46 8.33
C THR A 22 4.66 -25.08 8.12
N ALA A 23 5.06 -25.39 6.88
CA ALA A 23 6.38 -25.96 6.63
C ALA A 23 7.50 -24.91 6.69
N VAL A 24 7.19 -23.63 6.44
CA VAL A 24 8.13 -22.51 6.57
C VAL A 24 8.10 -21.93 8.00
N SER A 25 6.96 -22.01 8.71
CA SER A 25 6.77 -21.53 10.09
C SER A 25 7.69 -22.23 11.10
N CYS A 26 7.88 -23.56 11.01
CA CYS A 26 8.71 -24.27 11.99
C CYS A 26 10.19 -23.86 11.94
N LEU A 27 10.72 -23.46 10.78
CA LEU A 27 12.12 -23.02 10.61
C LEU A 27 12.37 -21.60 11.14
N TYR A 28 11.32 -20.79 11.29
CA TYR A 28 11.47 -19.38 11.68
C TYR A 28 10.64 -18.97 12.90
N GLN A 29 9.93 -19.89 13.56
CA GLN A 29 9.18 -19.65 14.81
C GLN A 29 10.03 -19.01 15.91
N ASN A 30 11.32 -19.40 15.99
CA ASN A 30 12.26 -18.83 16.96
C ASN A 30 12.90 -17.51 16.50
N ASN A 31 12.60 -17.02 15.28
CA ASN A 31 13.11 -15.73 14.84
C ASN A 31 12.44 -14.61 15.65
N PRO A 32 13.21 -13.71 16.32
CA PRO A 32 12.65 -12.62 17.12
C PRO A 32 11.63 -11.76 16.38
N THR A 33 11.80 -11.60 15.07
CA THR A 33 10.86 -10.89 14.18
C THR A 33 9.49 -11.57 14.11
N ILE A 34 9.46 -12.90 13.99
CA ILE A 34 8.20 -13.64 13.85
C ILE A 34 7.49 -13.71 15.18
N ARG A 35 8.22 -13.97 16.27
CA ARG A 35 7.71 -13.85 17.64
C ARG A 35 7.09 -12.47 17.87
N TYR A 36 7.79 -11.41 17.48
CA TYR A 36 7.28 -10.04 17.57
C TYR A 36 5.98 -9.84 16.76
N ALA A 37 5.93 -10.33 15.52
CA ALA A 37 4.75 -10.19 14.68
C ALA A 37 3.54 -10.95 15.23
N GLU A 38 3.76 -12.14 15.80
CA GLU A 38 2.74 -12.93 16.50
C GLU A 38 2.26 -12.21 17.77
N ASP A 39 3.17 -11.71 18.59
CA ASP A 39 2.84 -10.95 19.80
C ASP A 39 2.05 -9.68 19.46
N PHE A 40 2.46 -8.93 18.43
CA PHE A 40 1.77 -7.72 17.99
C PHE A 40 0.38 -8.00 17.41
N ALA A 41 0.18 -9.14 16.75
CA ALA A 41 -1.14 -9.54 16.25
C ALA A 41 -2.13 -9.81 17.39
N ASN A 42 -1.65 -10.30 18.53
CA ASN A 42 -2.46 -10.61 19.71
C ASN A 42 -2.64 -9.41 20.65
N GLU A 43 -1.60 -8.59 20.82
CA GLU A 43 -1.59 -7.42 21.71
C GLU A 43 -0.97 -6.21 21.00
N ASN A 44 -1.79 -5.21 20.68
CA ASN A 44 -1.30 -3.93 20.19
C ASN A 44 -2.19 -2.77 20.64
N GLY A 45 -1.67 -1.55 20.46
CA GLY A 45 -2.32 -0.32 20.90
C GLY A 45 -3.68 -0.02 20.26
N PHE A 46 -4.02 -0.64 19.13
CA PHE A 46 -5.35 -0.54 18.55
C PHE A 46 -6.31 -1.47 19.29
N ILE A 47 -5.94 -2.73 19.49
CA ILE A 47 -6.82 -3.74 20.11
C ILE A 47 -7.29 -3.30 21.51
N ILE A 48 -6.38 -2.76 22.33
CA ILE A 48 -6.63 -2.44 23.75
C ILE A 48 -7.46 -1.17 24.00
N LYS A 49 -7.83 -0.41 22.97
CA LYS A 49 -8.63 0.81 23.14
C LYS A 49 -10.09 0.50 23.46
N ASP A 50 -10.72 1.39 24.21
CA ASP A 50 -12.16 1.33 24.41
C ASP A 50 -12.90 1.64 23.10
N ARG A 51 -14.00 0.91 22.87
CA ARG A 51 -14.88 1.04 21.70
C ARG A 51 -15.89 2.17 21.93
N VAL A 52 -16.18 2.96 20.90
CA VAL A 52 -17.02 4.16 20.98
C VAL A 52 -18.25 4.12 20.09
N ALA A 53 -18.44 3.05 19.31
CA ALA A 53 -19.64 2.87 18.51
C ALA A 53 -20.91 2.87 19.39
N ASP A 54 -21.98 3.47 18.87
CA ASP A 54 -23.29 3.39 19.48
C ASP A 54 -23.79 1.94 19.44
N GLN A 55 -23.88 1.32 20.61
CA GLN A 55 -24.26 -0.09 20.77
C GLN A 55 -25.68 -0.39 20.29
N LYS A 56 -26.51 0.64 20.06
CA LYS A 56 -27.87 0.49 19.50
C LYS A 56 -27.85 0.27 17.98
N ILE A 57 -26.72 0.53 17.31
CA ILE A 57 -26.58 0.41 15.85
C ILE A 57 -25.52 -0.66 15.56
N GLN A 58 -25.98 -1.90 15.34
CA GLN A 58 -25.12 -3.06 15.10
C GLN A 58 -24.12 -2.83 13.95
N GLN A 59 -24.52 -2.15 12.88
CA GLN A 59 -23.67 -1.82 11.74
C GLN A 59 -22.47 -0.94 12.12
N LEU A 60 -22.63 -0.02 13.08
CA LEU A 60 -21.51 0.79 13.59
C LEU A 60 -20.55 -0.05 14.43
N VAL A 61 -21.10 -0.95 15.25
CA VAL A 61 -20.30 -1.88 16.06
C VAL A 61 -19.47 -2.80 15.15
N GLU A 62 -20.08 -3.35 14.10
CA GLU A 62 -19.39 -4.19 13.13
C GLU A 62 -18.33 -3.41 12.33
N PHE A 63 -18.64 -2.17 11.95
CA PHE A 63 -17.68 -1.29 11.29
C PHE A 63 -16.48 -0.99 12.19
N GLU A 64 -16.72 -0.61 13.45
CA GLU A 64 -15.65 -0.37 14.42
C GLU A 64 -14.81 -1.64 14.62
N ASN A 65 -15.43 -2.80 14.83
CA ASN A 65 -14.70 -4.05 14.98
C ASN A 65 -13.87 -4.41 13.74
N LYS A 66 -14.38 -4.20 12.52
CA LYS A 66 -13.61 -4.39 11.28
C LYS A 66 -12.42 -3.45 11.21
N LEU A 67 -12.60 -2.19 11.60
CA LEU A 67 -11.53 -1.20 11.64
C LEU A 67 -10.42 -1.61 12.62
N TYR A 68 -10.80 -2.02 13.84
CA TYR A 68 -9.87 -2.42 14.90
C TYR A 68 -9.23 -3.80 14.72
N ASN A 69 -9.83 -4.70 13.94
CA ASN A 69 -9.28 -6.02 13.62
C ASN A 69 -8.56 -6.05 12.26
N SER A 70 -8.38 -4.90 11.62
CA SER A 70 -7.61 -4.80 10.39
C SER A 70 -6.13 -5.12 10.65
N ASN A 71 -5.44 -5.80 9.76
CA ASN A 71 -3.99 -6.02 9.94
C ASN A 71 -3.25 -4.69 9.76
N PHE A 72 -2.54 -4.23 10.80
CA PHE A 72 -1.85 -2.93 10.85
C PHE A 72 -0.34 -3.01 10.68
N LEU A 73 0.25 -4.18 10.89
CA LEU A 73 1.68 -4.37 10.79
C LEU A 73 2.01 -5.01 9.45
N GLN A 74 2.78 -4.31 8.63
CA GLN A 74 3.51 -4.96 7.56
C GLN A 74 4.98 -5.05 7.93
N TYR A 75 5.49 -6.27 7.91
CA TYR A 75 6.87 -6.59 8.20
C TYR A 75 7.51 -7.33 7.02
N THR A 76 8.71 -6.90 6.62
CA THR A 76 9.60 -7.60 5.69
C THR A 76 11.00 -7.67 6.28
N PHE A 77 11.92 -8.44 5.69
CA PHE A 77 13.32 -8.46 6.16
C PHE A 77 14.03 -7.10 6.02
N ALA A 78 13.54 -6.21 5.16
CA ALA A 78 14.14 -4.89 4.94
C ALA A 78 13.47 -3.79 5.77
N ASN A 79 12.14 -3.84 5.89
CA ASN A 79 11.37 -2.77 6.52
C ASN A 79 10.15 -3.24 7.33
N VAL A 80 9.71 -2.34 8.21
CA VAL A 80 8.51 -2.42 9.03
C VAL A 80 7.68 -1.18 8.80
N SER A 81 6.36 -1.34 8.70
CA SER A 81 5.43 -0.22 8.53
C SER A 81 4.13 -0.48 9.26
N LEU A 82 3.58 0.58 9.86
CA LEU A 82 2.22 0.60 10.39
C LEU A 82 1.29 1.09 9.28
N ARG A 83 0.49 0.19 8.70
CA ARG A 83 -0.46 0.48 7.63
C ARG A 83 -1.62 -0.50 7.63
N LEU A 84 -2.82 -0.02 7.28
CA LEU A 84 -3.96 -0.91 7.08
C LEU A 84 -3.74 -1.80 5.85
N LYS A 85 -3.95 -3.11 6.02
CA LYS A 85 -4.03 -4.04 4.90
C LYS A 85 -5.22 -3.73 3.98
N GLN A 86 -6.37 -3.36 4.55
CA GLN A 86 -7.52 -2.85 3.81
C GLN A 86 -7.57 -1.33 3.96
N SER A 87 -7.12 -0.64 2.91
CA SER A 87 -7.04 0.81 2.85
C SER A 87 -8.38 1.54 2.88
N THR A 88 -9.46 0.82 2.59
CA THR A 88 -10.80 1.37 2.42
C THR A 88 -11.81 0.47 3.12
N LEU A 89 -12.61 1.05 4.00
CA LEU A 89 -13.76 0.42 4.64
C LEU A 89 -15.03 1.22 4.31
N THR A 90 -16.16 0.55 4.19
CA THR A 90 -17.44 1.20 3.89
C THR A 90 -18.48 0.90 4.96
N ILE A 91 -19.37 1.86 5.19
CA ILE A 91 -20.55 1.73 6.05
C ILE A 91 -21.68 2.61 5.49
N ASP A 92 -22.91 2.13 5.55
CA ASP A 92 -24.11 2.84 5.09
C ASP A 92 -25.30 2.59 6.02
N ASN A 93 -26.45 3.17 5.67
CA ASN A 93 -27.72 3.03 6.40
C ASN A 93 -28.56 1.84 5.93
N SER A 94 -27.98 0.80 5.32
CA SER A 94 -28.72 -0.37 4.78
C SER A 94 -29.56 -1.10 5.83
N HIS A 95 -29.23 -0.96 7.11
CA HIS A 95 -30.00 -1.56 8.22
C HIS A 95 -31.36 -0.93 8.47
N LEU A 96 -31.59 0.25 7.89
CA LEU A 96 -32.85 0.96 7.91
C LEU A 96 -33.69 0.66 6.66
N LEU A 97 -33.16 -0.14 5.72
CA LEU A 97 -33.91 -0.53 4.52
C LEU A 97 -34.98 -1.57 4.84
N LYS A 98 -36.15 -1.35 4.26
CA LYS A 98 -37.27 -2.28 4.25
C LYS A 98 -37.62 -2.65 2.83
N LYS A 99 -37.93 -3.93 2.64
CA LYS A 99 -38.36 -4.49 1.36
C LYS A 99 -39.87 -4.51 1.28
N ILE A 100 -40.41 -3.93 0.23
CA ILE A 100 -41.81 -4.09 -0.17
C ILE A 100 -41.85 -4.99 -1.39
N THR A 101 -42.54 -6.11 -1.26
CA THR A 101 -42.84 -7.01 -2.37
C THR A 101 -44.27 -6.84 -2.82
N ASN A 102 -44.61 -7.33 -4.02
CA ASN A 102 -45.96 -7.29 -4.59
C ASN A 102 -46.55 -5.86 -4.60
N LEU A 103 -45.78 -4.91 -5.14
CA LEU A 103 -46.25 -3.54 -5.41
C LEU A 103 -47.34 -3.54 -6.49
N PHE A 104 -47.34 -4.53 -7.37
CA PHE A 104 -48.39 -4.74 -8.35
C PHE A 104 -49.24 -5.95 -8.01
N LYS A 105 -50.53 -5.83 -8.29
CA LYS A 105 -51.47 -6.94 -8.40
C LYS A 105 -51.83 -7.12 -9.87
N THR A 106 -51.89 -8.37 -10.31
CA THR A 106 -52.38 -8.72 -11.64
C THR A 106 -53.84 -9.13 -11.51
N GLU A 107 -54.76 -8.41 -12.15
CA GLU A 107 -56.18 -8.75 -12.22
C GLU A 107 -56.60 -8.87 -13.69
N GLY A 108 -56.86 -10.10 -14.14
CA GLY A 108 -57.18 -10.40 -15.54
C GLY A 108 -56.11 -9.92 -16.52
N ASN A 109 -56.47 -9.01 -17.42
CA ASN A 109 -55.59 -8.43 -18.44
C ASN A 109 -54.86 -7.17 -17.98
N GLY A 110 -55.04 -6.74 -16.72
CA GLY A 110 -54.51 -5.50 -16.19
C GLY A 110 -53.45 -5.70 -15.10
N VAL A 111 -52.72 -4.61 -14.84
CA VAL A 111 -51.89 -4.43 -13.66
C VAL A 111 -52.48 -3.30 -12.83
N GLU A 112 -52.67 -3.54 -11.55
CA GLU A 112 -53.04 -2.50 -10.59
C GLU A 112 -51.89 -2.28 -9.59
N LEU A 113 -51.49 -1.02 -9.44
CA LEU A 113 -50.58 -0.62 -8.38
C LEU A 113 -51.27 -0.76 -7.02
N ASN A 114 -50.64 -1.48 -6.10
CA ASN A 114 -51.10 -1.60 -4.73
C ASN A 114 -50.91 -0.26 -4.00
N GLN A 115 -51.95 0.57 -4.03
CA GLN A 115 -51.96 1.91 -3.44
C GLN A 115 -51.68 1.92 -1.94
N GLU A 116 -52.08 0.87 -1.20
CA GLU A 116 -51.78 0.78 0.23
C GLU A 116 -50.27 0.68 0.49
N LYS A 117 -49.56 -0.09 -0.35
CA LYS A 117 -48.10 -0.23 -0.27
C LYS A 117 -47.36 1.02 -0.73
N LEU A 118 -47.82 1.69 -1.79
CA LEU A 118 -47.26 2.97 -2.17
C LEU A 118 -47.44 4.00 -1.04
N LYS A 119 -48.66 4.10 -0.49
CA LYS A 119 -48.96 4.98 0.65
C LYS A 119 -48.11 4.67 1.88
N LEU A 120 -47.73 3.41 2.09
CA LEU A 120 -46.79 3.05 3.16
C LEU A 120 -45.45 3.77 2.99
N ILE A 121 -44.86 3.76 1.79
CA ILE A 121 -43.60 4.46 1.49
C ILE A 121 -43.78 5.97 1.63
N GLU A 122 -44.86 6.53 1.08
CA GLU A 122 -45.17 7.96 1.16
C GLU A 122 -45.33 8.43 2.62
N ASN A 123 -46.12 7.70 3.42
CA ASN A 123 -46.34 8.01 4.83
C ASN A 123 -45.04 7.92 5.65
N GLN A 124 -44.20 6.91 5.38
CA GLN A 124 -42.91 6.79 6.05
C GLN A 124 -41.98 7.96 5.66
N THR A 125 -41.93 8.34 4.39
CA THR A 125 -41.16 9.49 3.92
C THR A 125 -41.59 10.79 4.60
N LYS A 126 -42.91 11.02 4.70
CA LYS A 126 -43.48 12.16 5.41
C LYS A 126 -43.13 12.15 6.90
N LYS A 127 -43.23 10.99 7.54
CA LYS A 127 -42.85 10.82 8.96
C LYS A 127 -41.37 11.15 9.19
N ILE A 128 -40.48 10.75 8.29
CA ILE A 128 -39.04 11.09 8.37
C ILE A 128 -38.84 12.61 8.26
N GLN A 129 -39.53 13.27 7.33
CA GLN A 129 -39.50 14.74 7.19
C GLN A 129 -39.97 15.44 8.47
N GLU A 130 -41.04 14.97 9.10
CA GLU A 130 -41.55 15.52 10.36
C GLU A 130 -40.57 15.32 11.53
N LEU A 131 -39.92 14.15 11.61
CA LEU A 131 -38.86 13.87 12.58
C LEU A 131 -37.67 14.82 12.39
N LEU A 132 -37.22 15.02 11.15
CA LEU A 132 -36.10 15.91 10.82
C LEU A 132 -36.43 17.36 11.18
N LYS A 133 -37.63 17.85 10.82
CA LYS A 133 -38.07 19.21 11.16
C LYS A 133 -38.09 19.42 12.68
N THR A 134 -38.63 18.46 13.43
CA THR A 134 -38.66 18.51 14.90
C THR A 134 -37.25 18.56 15.49
N TYR A 135 -36.31 17.78 14.94
CA TYR A 135 -34.91 17.80 15.37
C TYR A 135 -34.22 19.13 15.06
N GLN A 136 -34.40 19.67 13.85
CA GLN A 136 -33.84 20.95 13.42
C GLN A 136 -34.33 22.10 14.31
N THR A 137 -35.63 22.14 14.63
CA THR A 137 -36.19 23.17 15.53
C THR A 137 -35.61 23.10 16.94
N ARG A 138 -35.30 21.91 17.46
CA ARG A 138 -34.78 21.74 18.83
C ARG A 138 -33.27 21.98 18.94
N ASN A 139 -32.50 21.58 17.93
CA ASN A 139 -31.03 21.56 18.01
C ASN A 139 -30.36 22.61 17.14
N ASN A 140 -31.12 23.34 16.31
CA ASN A 140 -30.60 24.29 15.33
C ASN A 140 -29.51 23.67 14.43
N ALA A 141 -29.67 22.40 14.05
CA ALA A 141 -28.70 21.62 13.30
C ALA A 141 -29.39 20.78 12.22
N THR A 142 -28.78 20.69 11.04
CA THR A 142 -29.21 19.80 9.95
C THR A 142 -28.55 18.43 10.07
N ILE A 143 -29.17 17.41 9.45
CA ILE A 143 -28.57 16.09 9.29
C ILE A 143 -28.62 15.75 7.80
N PRO A 144 -27.61 16.14 7.00
CA PRO A 144 -27.62 16.00 5.55
C PRO A 144 -27.90 14.57 5.08
N GLU A 145 -27.46 13.56 5.84
CA GLU A 145 -27.73 12.16 5.54
C GLU A 145 -29.22 11.80 5.58
N VAL A 146 -30.00 12.45 6.46
CA VAL A 146 -31.45 12.24 6.56
C VAL A 146 -32.15 12.90 5.38
N GLU A 147 -31.69 14.07 4.94
CA GLU A 147 -32.20 14.75 3.74
C GLU A 147 -31.96 13.90 2.48
N ASP A 148 -30.77 13.31 2.35
CA ASP A 148 -30.46 12.37 1.26
C ASP A 148 -31.34 11.11 1.33
N ILE A 149 -31.63 10.59 2.53
CA ILE A 149 -32.55 9.45 2.70
C ILE A 149 -33.97 9.83 2.24
N ILE A 150 -34.47 11.00 2.63
CA ILE A 150 -35.78 11.51 2.18
C ILE A 150 -35.80 11.62 0.64
N ALA A 151 -34.75 12.19 0.04
CA ALA A 151 -34.64 12.36 -1.40
C ALA A 151 -34.65 11.01 -2.15
N ARG A 152 -34.01 9.99 -1.59
CA ARG A 152 -34.03 8.62 -2.16
C ARG A 152 -35.40 8.00 -2.10
N ASN A 153 -36.07 8.05 -0.94
CA ASN A 153 -37.42 7.54 -0.83
C ASN A 153 -38.35 8.26 -1.82
N GLN A 154 -38.20 9.59 -1.99
CA GLN A 154 -38.97 10.35 -2.96
C GLN A 154 -38.66 9.92 -4.40
N SER A 155 -37.39 9.77 -4.75
CA SER A 155 -36.97 9.26 -6.06
C SER A 155 -37.53 7.86 -6.34
N GLU A 156 -37.64 7.01 -5.32
CA GLU A 156 -38.22 5.68 -5.46
C GLU A 156 -39.74 5.73 -5.64
N ILE A 157 -40.44 6.60 -4.90
CA ILE A 157 -41.88 6.88 -5.10
C ILE A 157 -42.12 7.34 -6.55
N ASP A 158 -41.32 8.28 -7.04
CA ASP A 158 -41.45 8.83 -8.39
C ASP A 158 -41.14 7.77 -9.45
N ASN A 159 -40.12 6.92 -9.22
CA ASN A 159 -39.83 5.76 -10.06
C ASN A 159 -41.01 4.79 -10.11
N ILE A 160 -41.58 4.39 -8.97
CA ILE A 160 -42.75 3.50 -8.92
C ILE A 160 -43.91 4.08 -9.74
N LYS A 161 -44.23 5.38 -9.55
CA LYS A 161 -45.30 6.05 -10.28
C LYS A 161 -45.04 6.08 -11.79
N SER A 162 -43.83 6.46 -12.20
CA SER A 162 -43.44 6.50 -13.62
C SER A 162 -43.48 5.13 -14.28
N GLN A 163 -42.98 4.09 -13.61
CA GLN A 163 -43.02 2.72 -14.13
C GLN A 163 -44.46 2.17 -14.18
N ASN A 164 -45.33 2.55 -13.23
CA ASN A 164 -46.75 2.23 -13.29
C ASN A 164 -47.46 2.91 -14.49
N GLU A 165 -47.14 4.16 -14.81
CA GLU A 165 -47.66 4.81 -16.00
C GLU A 165 -47.20 4.10 -17.28
N LYS A 166 -45.89 3.77 -17.35
CA LYS A 166 -45.30 3.03 -18.47
C LYS A 166 -45.91 1.65 -18.66
N ILE A 167 -46.13 0.88 -17.58
CA ILE A 167 -46.72 -0.46 -17.72
C ILE A 167 -48.17 -0.37 -18.21
N ILE A 168 -48.95 0.62 -17.75
CA ILE A 168 -50.32 0.86 -18.23
C ILE A 168 -50.32 1.23 -19.72
N GLU A 169 -49.40 2.10 -20.15
CA GLU A 169 -49.23 2.46 -21.56
C GLU A 169 -48.87 1.25 -22.42
N LYS A 170 -47.86 0.47 -22.00
CA LYS A 170 -47.41 -0.73 -22.71
C LYS A 170 -48.47 -1.82 -22.78
N LEU A 171 -49.30 -1.97 -21.74
CA LEU A 171 -50.44 -2.89 -21.77
C LEU A 171 -51.51 -2.44 -22.76
N LYS A 172 -51.77 -1.13 -22.88
CA LYS A 172 -52.69 -0.60 -23.90
C LYS A 172 -52.14 -0.84 -25.32
N GLU A 173 -50.85 -0.59 -25.55
CA GLU A 173 -50.18 -0.90 -26.82
C GLU A 173 -50.33 -2.39 -27.16
N TYR A 174 -50.07 -3.26 -26.19
CA TYR A 174 -50.19 -4.71 -26.36
C TYR A 174 -51.62 -5.12 -26.72
N GLN A 175 -52.63 -4.62 -26.02
CA GLN A 175 -54.04 -4.94 -26.26
C GLN A 175 -54.53 -4.49 -27.66
N ASN A 176 -53.89 -3.49 -28.26
CA ASN A 176 -54.23 -3.02 -29.60
C ASN A 176 -53.59 -3.85 -30.73
N LEU A 177 -52.65 -4.77 -30.44
CA LEU A 177 -52.05 -5.64 -31.44
C LEU A 177 -52.97 -6.82 -31.79
N GLN A 178 -53.14 -7.11 -33.08
CA GLN A 178 -53.82 -8.32 -33.54
C GLN A 178 -53.07 -9.57 -33.05
N GLY A 179 -53.72 -10.40 -32.24
CA GLY A 179 -53.13 -11.62 -31.67
C GLY A 179 -52.68 -11.52 -30.21
N SER A 180 -52.82 -10.35 -29.56
CA SER A 180 -52.64 -10.20 -28.12
C SER A 180 -53.67 -11.03 -27.35
N LYS A 181 -53.21 -12.10 -26.69
CA LYS A 181 -54.10 -13.05 -25.98
C LYS A 181 -53.62 -13.37 -24.57
N LYS A 182 -52.36 -13.07 -24.22
CA LYS A 182 -51.82 -13.40 -22.90
C LYS A 182 -52.28 -12.36 -21.90
N THR A 183 -52.79 -12.82 -20.77
CA THR A 183 -52.90 -12.05 -19.54
C THR A 183 -51.50 -11.68 -19.03
N VAL A 184 -51.40 -10.66 -18.18
CA VAL A 184 -50.12 -10.28 -17.56
C VAL A 184 -49.55 -11.43 -16.73
N THR A 185 -50.42 -12.15 -16.04
CA THR A 185 -50.06 -13.37 -15.30
C THR A 185 -49.41 -14.39 -16.23
N GLU A 186 -50.00 -14.66 -17.39
CA GLU A 186 -49.44 -15.59 -18.39
C GLU A 186 -48.10 -15.10 -18.94
N MET A 187 -47.93 -13.79 -19.19
CA MET A 187 -46.66 -13.21 -19.62
C MET A 187 -45.55 -13.47 -18.57
N LEU A 188 -45.83 -13.22 -17.30
CA LEU A 188 -44.87 -13.38 -16.19
C LEU A 188 -44.40 -14.83 -16.01
N TYR A 189 -45.23 -15.82 -16.37
CA TYR A 189 -44.88 -17.24 -16.33
C TYR A 189 -44.32 -17.77 -17.65
N HIS A 190 -44.36 -16.99 -18.74
CA HIS A 190 -43.91 -17.41 -20.06
C HIS A 190 -42.39 -17.35 -20.18
N LYS A 191 -41.78 -18.38 -20.78
CA LYS A 191 -40.35 -18.43 -21.08
C LYS A 191 -40.12 -18.07 -22.54
N TYR A 192 -39.60 -16.87 -22.79
CA TYR A 192 -39.29 -16.40 -24.15
C TYR A 192 -38.03 -17.08 -24.68
N SER A 193 -38.11 -17.57 -25.93
CA SER A 193 -36.97 -18.10 -26.68
C SER A 193 -36.27 -16.97 -27.44
N SER A 194 -34.95 -17.06 -27.61
CA SER A 194 -34.13 -16.02 -28.23
C SER A 194 -34.16 -15.99 -29.77
N LYS A 195 -35.08 -16.71 -30.43
CA LYS A 195 -35.18 -16.75 -31.90
C LYS A 195 -36.57 -16.32 -32.34
N GLU A 196 -36.58 -15.22 -33.10
CA GLU A 196 -37.72 -14.52 -33.71
C GLU A 196 -38.78 -14.04 -32.70
N THR A 197 -38.68 -12.77 -32.30
CA THR A 197 -39.67 -12.10 -31.46
C THR A 197 -40.67 -11.35 -32.34
N THR A 198 -41.96 -11.61 -32.15
CA THR A 198 -43.01 -10.78 -32.74
C THR A 198 -43.05 -9.40 -32.05
N PRO A 199 -43.70 -8.38 -32.63
CA PRO A 199 -43.93 -7.10 -31.93
C PRO A 199 -44.62 -7.29 -30.57
N ALA A 200 -45.52 -8.28 -30.47
CA ALA A 200 -46.17 -8.64 -29.23
C ALA A 200 -45.17 -9.20 -28.20
N ASP A 201 -44.26 -10.10 -28.61
CA ASP A 201 -43.23 -10.65 -27.70
C ASP A 201 -42.28 -9.57 -27.17
N ASN A 202 -41.94 -8.56 -27.98
CA ASN A 202 -41.11 -7.44 -27.53
C ASN A 202 -41.82 -6.62 -26.44
N LEU A 203 -43.11 -6.29 -26.63
CA LEU A 203 -43.91 -5.61 -25.61
C LEU A 203 -44.07 -6.45 -24.34
N GLU A 204 -44.29 -7.76 -24.48
CA GLU A 204 -44.37 -8.65 -23.32
C GLU A 204 -43.05 -8.65 -22.53
N GLN A 205 -41.90 -8.68 -23.19
CA GLN A 205 -40.59 -8.59 -22.53
C GLN A 205 -40.36 -7.24 -21.83
N GLU A 206 -40.78 -6.12 -22.44
CA GLU A 206 -40.73 -4.80 -21.81
C GLU A 206 -41.61 -4.74 -20.55
N ILE A 207 -42.85 -5.22 -20.64
CA ILE A 207 -43.80 -5.30 -19.51
C ILE A 207 -43.21 -6.14 -18.37
N ILE A 208 -42.64 -7.32 -18.69
CA ILE A 208 -42.00 -8.20 -17.71
C ILE A 208 -40.79 -7.53 -17.08
N SER A 209 -39.98 -6.81 -17.86
CA SER A 209 -38.82 -6.07 -17.35
C SER A 209 -39.23 -4.99 -16.34
N ILE A 210 -40.26 -4.21 -16.67
CA ILE A 210 -40.84 -3.19 -15.79
C ILE A 210 -41.44 -3.85 -14.53
N PHE A 211 -42.18 -4.93 -14.67
CA PHE A 211 -42.77 -5.64 -13.54
C PHE A 211 -41.70 -6.22 -12.61
N ASN A 212 -40.63 -6.80 -13.17
CA ASN A 212 -39.54 -7.39 -12.41
C ASN A 212 -38.70 -6.34 -11.69
N SER A 213 -38.51 -5.15 -12.26
CA SER A 213 -37.77 -4.06 -11.59
C SER A 213 -38.48 -3.53 -10.34
N LEU A 214 -39.81 -3.69 -10.27
CA LEU A 214 -40.64 -3.29 -9.12
C LEU A 214 -41.15 -4.45 -8.27
N LYS A 215 -40.70 -5.67 -8.55
CA LYS A 215 -41.09 -6.87 -7.79
C LYS A 215 -40.71 -6.75 -6.32
N GLU A 216 -39.55 -6.16 -6.06
CA GLU A 216 -39.01 -5.91 -4.74
C GLU A 216 -38.39 -4.52 -4.76
N VAL A 217 -39.00 -3.60 -4.00
CA VAL A 217 -38.50 -2.24 -3.85
C VAL A 217 -38.02 -2.04 -2.42
N GLU A 218 -36.86 -1.43 -2.29
CA GLU A 218 -36.29 -1.06 -1.01
C GLU A 218 -36.54 0.43 -0.73
N PHE A 219 -36.93 0.73 0.51
CA PHE A 219 -37.08 2.11 0.98
C PHE A 219 -36.58 2.21 2.42
N TYR A 220 -36.23 3.41 2.87
CA TYR A 220 -35.78 3.64 4.24
C TYR A 220 -36.99 3.81 5.17
N GLU A 221 -36.99 3.04 6.26
CA GLU A 221 -37.91 3.22 7.38
C GLU A 221 -37.14 3.70 8.62
N ILE A 222 -37.36 4.96 9.01
CA ILE A 222 -36.71 5.54 10.19
C ILE A 222 -37.77 5.82 11.26
N THR A 223 -37.70 5.07 12.35
CA THR A 223 -38.53 5.30 13.54
C THR A 223 -37.92 6.30 14.50
N ASN A 224 -36.58 6.45 14.48
CA ASN A 224 -35.82 7.33 15.34
C ASN A 224 -34.54 7.79 14.62
N LEU A 225 -34.32 9.11 14.54
CA LEU A 225 -33.12 9.69 13.94
C LEU A 225 -31.82 9.27 14.65
N SER A 226 -31.90 8.86 15.92
CA SER A 226 -30.74 8.34 16.64
C SER A 226 -30.22 7.02 16.07
N LEU A 227 -30.97 6.31 15.22
CA LEU A 227 -30.54 5.07 14.56
C LEU A 227 -29.83 5.31 13.23
N VAL A 228 -29.90 6.54 12.70
CA VAL A 228 -29.23 6.93 11.46
C VAL A 228 -27.73 7.02 11.71
N ILE A 229 -26.96 6.40 10.82
CA ILE A 229 -25.52 6.54 10.74
C ILE A 229 -25.22 7.87 10.05
N THR A 230 -24.61 8.78 10.80
CA THR A 230 -24.23 10.12 10.37
C THR A 230 -22.71 10.22 10.25
N LYS A 231 -22.21 11.22 9.52
CA LYS A 231 -20.77 11.49 9.43
C LYS A 231 -20.11 11.61 10.80
N ASP A 232 -20.77 12.27 11.76
CA ASP A 232 -20.20 12.49 13.10
C ASP A 232 -20.01 11.18 13.88
N LYS A 233 -20.95 10.23 13.75
CA LYS A 233 -20.81 8.91 14.38
C LYS A 233 -19.65 8.11 13.77
N VAL A 234 -19.51 8.16 12.45
CA VAL A 234 -18.38 7.51 11.76
C VAL A 234 -17.07 8.21 12.12
N MET A 235 -17.05 9.54 12.16
CA MET A 235 -15.89 10.34 12.54
C MET A 235 -15.45 10.03 13.97
N LYS A 236 -16.37 9.97 14.93
CA LYS A 236 -16.04 9.60 16.32
C LYS A 236 -15.33 8.26 16.43
N ILE A 237 -15.77 7.24 15.67
CA ILE A 237 -15.12 5.93 15.63
C ILE A 237 -13.71 6.04 15.04
N VAL A 238 -13.58 6.73 13.90
CA VAL A 238 -12.29 6.93 13.21
C VAL A 238 -11.30 7.75 14.05
N GLU A 239 -11.76 8.82 14.69
CA GLU A 239 -10.98 9.66 15.59
C GLU A 239 -10.47 8.85 16.78
N ASN A 240 -11.35 8.08 17.44
CA ASN A 240 -10.94 7.22 18.55
C ASN A 240 -9.92 6.17 18.11
N PHE A 241 -10.10 5.57 16.92
CA PHE A 241 -9.16 4.63 16.34
C PHE A 241 -7.77 5.26 16.10
N ILE A 242 -7.71 6.50 15.62
CA ILE A 242 -6.47 7.19 15.24
C ILE A 242 -5.79 7.91 16.42
N LYS A 243 -6.55 8.49 17.35
CA LYS A 243 -6.04 9.27 18.49
C LYS A 243 -5.02 8.51 19.33
N ASP A 244 -4.01 9.18 19.88
CA ASP A 244 -2.97 8.57 20.74
C ASP A 244 -2.11 7.51 20.01
N THR A 245 -2.16 7.42 18.68
CA THR A 245 -1.36 6.48 17.88
C THR A 245 -0.47 7.25 16.91
N PRO A 246 0.51 6.60 16.26
CA PRO A 246 1.30 7.27 15.22
C PRO A 246 0.47 7.82 14.05
N PHE A 247 -0.77 7.37 13.86
CA PHE A 247 -1.67 7.93 12.84
C PHE A 247 -2.28 9.28 13.24
N ALA A 248 -2.19 9.69 14.52
CA ALA A 248 -2.91 10.84 15.06
C ALA A 248 -2.53 12.18 14.43
N ALA A 249 -1.28 12.34 14.01
CA ALA A 249 -0.87 13.53 13.28
C ALA A 249 -1.77 13.76 12.06
N GLY A 250 -2.13 12.70 11.33
CA GLY A 250 -3.01 12.76 10.18
C GLY A 250 -4.40 13.33 10.45
N LEU A 251 -4.96 12.98 11.60
CA LEU A 251 -6.27 13.47 12.01
C LEU A 251 -6.25 14.98 12.25
N ASN A 252 -5.19 15.49 12.91
CA ASN A 252 -5.04 16.92 13.17
C ASN A 252 -4.97 17.75 11.89
N TYR A 253 -4.41 17.21 10.79
CA TYR A 253 -4.39 17.89 9.49
C TYR A 253 -5.71 17.79 8.73
N VAL A 254 -6.42 16.66 8.81
CA VAL A 254 -7.65 16.45 8.03
C VAL A 254 -8.89 17.04 8.71
N ALA A 255 -8.94 17.06 10.04
CA ALA A 255 -10.11 17.49 10.80
C ALA A 255 -10.18 19.01 11.07
N ASN A 256 -9.03 19.67 11.25
CA ASN A 256 -8.99 21.03 11.82
C ASN A 256 -8.47 22.10 10.86
N ALA A 257 -8.02 21.73 9.68
CA ALA A 257 -7.25 22.66 8.89
C ALA A 257 -8.17 23.50 7.99
N SER A 258 -8.38 24.76 8.39
CA SER A 258 -8.91 25.80 7.52
C SER A 258 -8.03 25.89 6.27
N SER A 259 -8.66 25.95 5.10
CA SER A 259 -8.02 25.91 3.78
C SER A 259 -6.89 26.92 3.53
N ALA A 260 -6.68 27.90 4.41
CA ALA A 260 -5.64 28.92 4.30
C ALA A 260 -4.23 28.46 4.74
N ASP A 261 -4.11 27.52 5.69
CA ASP A 261 -2.81 27.09 6.25
C ASP A 261 -2.27 25.78 5.62
N LEU A 262 -3.03 25.17 4.70
CA LEU A 262 -2.86 23.79 4.26
C LEU A 262 -2.02 23.56 3.00
N ASN A 263 -1.53 24.59 2.34
CA ASN A 263 -1.34 24.50 0.90
C ASN A 263 -0.31 23.47 0.37
N ASN A 264 0.42 22.69 1.19
CA ASN A 264 1.31 21.63 0.65
C ASN A 264 1.51 20.35 1.49
N PHE A 265 0.97 20.19 2.70
CA PHE A 265 1.24 18.98 3.53
C PHE A 265 -0.05 18.25 3.89
N GLU A 266 -0.31 17.14 3.20
CA GLU A 266 -1.49 16.30 3.40
C GLU A 266 -1.05 14.84 3.62
N PRO A 267 -0.64 14.46 4.84
CA PRO A 267 -0.02 13.15 5.10
C PRO A 267 -0.98 11.97 4.88
N PHE A 268 -2.30 12.21 4.84
CA PHE A 268 -3.33 11.19 4.57
C PHE A 268 -4.31 11.64 3.50
N SER A 269 -4.96 10.69 2.82
CA SER A 269 -6.18 11.00 2.07
C SER A 269 -7.29 11.48 3.00
N LYS A 270 -8.23 12.29 2.48
CA LYS A 270 -9.50 12.60 3.15
C LYS A 270 -10.08 11.34 3.82
N LEU A 271 -10.10 11.36 5.15
CA LEU A 271 -10.34 10.18 5.98
C LEU A 271 -11.74 9.60 5.76
N ILE A 272 -12.74 10.46 5.57
CA ILE A 272 -14.14 10.07 5.36
C ILE A 272 -14.67 10.78 4.12
N ASN A 273 -15.11 9.98 3.15
CA ASN A 273 -15.80 10.42 1.96
C ASN A 273 -17.25 9.92 2.01
N TYR A 274 -18.22 10.78 1.71
CA TYR A 274 -19.64 10.41 1.72
C TYR A 274 -20.17 10.40 0.28
N ILE A 275 -20.61 9.22 -0.16
CA ILE A 275 -21.05 8.98 -1.54
C ILE A 275 -22.57 9.17 -1.60
N LYS A 276 -23.01 10.37 -1.99
CA LYS A 276 -24.44 10.74 -2.02
C LYS A 276 -25.32 9.83 -2.86
N SER A 277 -24.79 9.15 -3.89
CA SER A 277 -25.57 8.25 -4.76
C SER A 277 -25.87 6.91 -4.09
N THR A 278 -25.01 6.42 -3.18
CA THR A 278 -25.17 5.13 -2.49
C THR A 278 -25.46 5.26 -1.00
N GLY A 279 -25.20 6.43 -0.40
CA GLY A 279 -25.53 6.75 1.00
C GLY A 279 -24.49 6.12 1.92
N THR A 280 -23.30 5.93 1.37
CA THR A 280 -22.22 5.16 1.94
C THR A 280 -21.10 6.10 2.36
N PHE A 281 -20.62 5.91 3.57
CA PHE A 281 -19.36 6.45 4.04
C PHE A 281 -18.24 5.52 3.62
N GLU A 282 -17.26 6.07 2.94
CA GLU A 282 -16.01 5.44 2.58
C GLU A 282 -14.90 6.00 3.48
N VAL A 283 -14.35 5.15 4.34
CA VAL A 283 -13.28 5.50 5.26
C VAL A 283 -11.94 5.03 4.69
N LYS A 284 -11.04 5.99 4.45
CA LYS A 284 -9.72 5.78 3.83
C LYS A 284 -8.60 6.24 4.76
N ILE A 285 -7.89 5.30 5.38
CA ILE A 285 -6.70 5.59 6.18
C ILE A 285 -5.48 5.13 5.40
N ASN A 286 -5.04 5.98 4.46
CA ASN A 286 -3.89 5.75 3.60
C ASN A 286 -2.81 6.79 3.87
N ASP A 287 -1.66 6.32 4.34
CA ASP A 287 -0.45 7.13 4.39
C ASP A 287 -0.02 7.50 2.96
N LYS A 288 0.09 8.79 2.68
CA LYS A 288 0.54 9.32 1.39
C LYS A 288 2.06 9.47 1.32
N ILE A 289 2.76 9.40 2.45
CA ILE A 289 4.17 9.71 2.52
C ILE A 289 4.99 8.53 2.00
N PRO A 290 5.73 8.68 0.88
CA PRO A 290 6.58 7.62 0.37
C PRO A 290 7.74 7.40 1.33
N GLY A 291 8.18 6.14 1.44
CA GLY A 291 9.28 5.80 2.33
C GLY A 291 8.98 5.98 3.82
N ASN A 292 7.71 6.03 4.25
CA ASN A 292 7.36 6.19 5.66
C ASN A 292 7.49 4.88 6.48
N THR A 293 8.54 4.11 6.21
CA THR A 293 8.83 2.80 6.79
C THR A 293 10.11 2.83 7.63
N ILE A 294 10.18 1.93 8.61
CA ILE A 294 11.30 1.77 9.53
C ILE A 294 12.16 0.61 9.04
N LEU A 295 13.48 0.71 9.18
CA LEU A 295 14.38 -0.40 8.86
C LEU A 295 14.19 -1.56 9.85
N SER A 296 14.00 -2.78 9.35
CA SER A 296 13.81 -3.96 10.21
C SER A 296 15.02 -4.25 11.09
N SER A 297 16.22 -3.92 10.62
CA SER A 297 17.46 -4.02 11.40
C SER A 297 17.48 -3.06 12.60
N LEU A 298 16.98 -1.82 12.44
CA LEU A 298 16.84 -0.87 13.54
C LEU A 298 15.84 -1.39 14.58
N LEU A 299 14.65 -1.79 14.13
CA LEU A 299 13.64 -2.31 15.06
C LEU A 299 14.15 -3.55 15.81
N SER A 300 14.85 -4.46 15.13
CA SER A 300 15.42 -5.66 15.75
C SER A 300 16.47 -5.32 16.82
N LYS A 301 17.34 -4.33 16.57
CA LYS A 301 18.32 -3.85 17.57
C LYS A 301 17.62 -3.30 18.81
N ILE A 302 16.58 -2.49 18.59
CA ILE A 302 15.77 -1.92 19.68
C ILE A 302 15.04 -3.02 20.47
N LEU A 303 14.37 -3.96 19.82
CA LEU A 303 13.64 -5.05 20.49
C LEU A 303 14.57 -5.91 21.36
N ASN A 304 15.77 -6.21 20.86
CA ASN A 304 16.79 -6.95 21.62
C ASN A 304 17.30 -6.15 22.82
N LYS A 305 17.46 -4.83 22.67
CA LYS A 305 17.90 -3.93 23.74
C LYS A 305 16.86 -3.80 24.85
N THR A 306 15.60 -3.60 24.49
CA THR A 306 14.50 -3.38 25.43
C THR A 306 14.08 -4.67 26.15
N LYS A 307 14.38 -5.85 25.59
CA LYS A 307 14.05 -7.18 26.14
C LYS A 307 12.55 -7.34 26.44
N ILE A 308 11.68 -6.60 25.77
CA ILE A 308 10.23 -6.64 26.03
C ILE A 308 9.64 -8.02 25.68
N LEU A 309 10.17 -8.66 24.63
CA LEU A 309 9.71 -9.96 24.13
C LEU A 309 10.10 -11.15 25.03
N ASP A 310 11.13 -11.01 25.85
CA ASP A 310 11.63 -12.10 26.68
C ASP A 310 11.03 -12.09 28.09
N ASN A 311 10.47 -10.96 28.51
CA ASN A 311 10.07 -10.73 29.89
C ASN A 311 8.55 -10.79 30.13
N ASN A 312 7.73 -11.04 29.09
CA ASN A 312 6.26 -11.04 29.15
C ASN A 312 5.67 -9.83 29.90
N VAL A 313 6.32 -8.67 29.80
CA VAL A 313 5.90 -7.47 30.53
C VAL A 313 4.63 -6.91 29.92
N SER A 314 3.62 -6.69 30.77
CA SER A 314 2.39 -6.01 30.37
C SER A 314 2.69 -4.55 30.00
N TYR A 315 2.08 -4.02 28.96
CA TYR A 315 2.29 -2.64 28.53
C TYR A 315 2.07 -1.59 29.63
N LYS A 316 1.20 -1.88 30.62
CA LYS A 316 0.93 -0.99 31.77
C LYS A 316 2.12 -0.87 32.73
N GLN A 317 3.03 -1.84 32.73
CA GLN A 317 4.22 -1.88 33.60
C GLN A 317 5.46 -1.30 32.92
N ILE A 318 5.35 -0.92 31.64
CA ILE A 318 6.48 -0.41 30.87
C ILE A 318 6.84 0.99 31.32
N ASP A 319 8.12 1.18 31.57
CA ASP A 319 8.71 2.48 31.82
C ASP A 319 9.02 3.17 30.47
N ALA A 320 8.08 4.01 30.02
CA ALA A 320 8.16 4.61 28.69
C ALA A 320 9.40 5.50 28.51
N ASN A 321 9.88 6.16 29.57
CA ASN A 321 11.10 6.98 29.52
C ASN A 321 12.35 6.12 29.29
N LYS A 322 12.41 4.95 29.96
CA LYS A 322 13.49 3.98 29.73
C LYS A 322 13.45 3.44 28.29
N ILE A 323 12.27 3.06 27.80
CA ILE A 323 12.13 2.57 26.41
C ILE A 323 12.53 3.65 25.40
N LEU A 324 12.13 4.90 25.61
CA LEU A 324 12.55 6.03 24.77
C LEU A 324 14.08 6.20 24.78
N THR A 325 14.71 6.09 25.94
CA THR A 325 16.17 6.16 26.09
C THR A 325 16.88 5.04 25.33
N ASP A 326 16.38 3.81 25.43
CA ASP A 326 16.92 2.65 24.71
C ASP A 326 16.73 2.81 23.19
N ILE A 327 15.54 3.24 22.75
CA ILE A 327 15.23 3.54 21.34
C ILE A 327 16.22 4.58 20.80
N TRP A 328 16.37 5.70 21.49
CA TRP A 328 17.22 6.80 21.03
C TRP A 328 18.68 6.38 20.95
N THR A 329 19.17 5.67 21.97
CA THR A 329 20.55 5.20 22.03
C THR A 329 20.85 4.28 20.83
N GLU A 330 19.99 3.30 20.57
CA GLU A 330 20.18 2.38 19.44
C GLU A 330 20.03 3.08 18.09
N PHE A 331 19.06 3.99 17.95
CA PHE A 331 18.87 4.79 16.75
C PHE A 331 20.10 5.65 16.42
N TYR A 332 20.57 6.45 17.38
CA TYR A 332 21.68 7.37 17.18
C TYR A 332 23.01 6.63 16.98
N ASN A 333 23.24 5.51 17.68
CA ASN A 333 24.45 4.70 17.51
C ASN A 333 24.46 3.95 16.17
N ALA A 334 23.33 3.41 15.73
CA ALA A 334 23.26 2.68 14.47
C ALA A 334 23.27 3.61 13.25
N TYR A 335 22.72 4.82 13.39
CA TYR A 335 22.55 5.77 12.28
C TYR A 335 22.97 7.20 12.67
N PRO A 336 24.23 7.44 13.06
CA PRO A 336 24.71 8.79 13.40
C PRO A 336 24.69 9.74 12.19
N THR A 337 24.61 9.19 10.98
CA THR A 337 24.50 9.91 9.72
C THR A 337 23.07 10.22 9.31
N TYR A 338 22.06 10.02 10.18
CA TYR A 338 20.68 10.38 9.88
C TYR A 338 20.60 11.86 9.44
N ARG A 339 19.87 12.18 8.38
CA ARG A 339 19.87 13.53 7.78
C ARG A 339 18.49 14.15 7.83
N LEU A 340 18.42 15.35 8.40
CA LEU A 340 17.24 16.21 8.39
C LEU A 340 17.43 17.34 7.38
N GLU A 341 16.33 17.82 6.81
CA GLU A 341 16.32 19.12 6.13
C GLU A 341 16.64 20.23 7.13
N ASN A 342 17.73 20.95 6.90
CA ASN A 342 18.34 21.86 7.87
C ASN A 342 17.78 23.30 7.83
N ASP A 343 16.64 23.55 7.17
CA ASP A 343 16.20 24.91 6.94
C ASP A 343 15.11 25.34 7.93
N GLU A 344 15.54 25.86 9.07
CA GLU A 344 14.67 26.49 10.08
C GLU A 344 14.03 27.80 9.58
N SER A 345 14.52 28.38 8.48
CA SER A 345 14.03 29.67 7.96
C SER A 345 12.79 29.53 7.06
N ASN A 346 12.47 28.31 6.62
CA ASN A 346 11.39 28.04 5.69
C ASN A 346 10.51 26.90 6.24
N ASN A 347 9.36 27.26 6.83
CA ASN A 347 8.39 26.30 7.40
C ASN A 347 8.03 25.14 6.45
N LYS A 348 8.21 25.32 5.14
CA LYS A 348 8.01 24.31 4.09
C LYS A 348 8.92 23.08 4.20
N ASN A 349 10.03 23.15 4.93
CA ASN A 349 10.99 22.04 5.08
C ASN A 349 10.80 21.26 6.40
N LEU A 350 9.85 21.68 7.24
CA LEU A 350 9.47 20.98 8.48
C LEU A 350 8.49 19.83 8.22
N GLU A 351 7.66 20.00 7.19
CA GLU A 351 6.61 19.09 6.77
C GLU A 351 6.80 18.83 5.26
N ASN A 352 7.07 17.59 4.87
CA ASN A 352 7.25 17.23 3.46
C ASN A 352 6.70 15.83 3.21
N ASP A 353 5.54 15.77 2.56
CA ASP A 353 4.83 14.53 2.27
C ASP A 353 5.52 13.69 1.19
N LYS A 354 6.62 14.18 0.59
CA LYS A 354 7.48 13.43 -0.34
C LYS A 354 8.72 12.85 0.33
N LYS A 355 9.00 13.18 1.59
CA LYS A 355 10.23 12.80 2.32
C LYS A 355 9.90 12.10 3.65
N GLY A 356 9.52 10.84 3.55
CA GLY A 356 9.24 9.99 4.72
C GLY A 356 10.47 9.60 5.54
N ILE A 357 10.23 8.80 6.57
CA ILE A 357 11.23 8.29 7.52
C ILE A 357 12.48 7.74 6.84
N SER A 358 12.32 6.91 5.81
CA SER A 358 13.41 6.15 5.20
C SER A 358 14.47 7.03 4.53
N PHE A 359 14.06 8.21 4.05
CA PHE A 359 14.97 9.18 3.42
C PHE A 359 16.02 9.71 4.41
N GLY A 360 15.68 9.77 5.70
CA GLY A 360 16.61 10.27 6.72
C GLY A 360 17.80 9.34 6.95
N PHE A 361 17.69 8.04 6.66
CA PHE A 361 18.79 7.09 6.83
C PHE A 361 19.89 7.22 5.75
N GLY A 362 19.81 8.23 4.88
CA GLY A 362 20.72 8.41 3.75
C GLY A 362 20.36 7.46 2.59
N PRO A 363 21.31 7.16 1.70
CA PRO A 363 21.09 6.28 0.56
C PRO A 363 21.07 4.79 1.00
N ILE A 364 20.51 4.47 2.17
CA ILE A 364 20.48 3.08 2.66
C ILE A 364 19.69 2.18 1.72
N TYR A 365 18.73 2.73 0.98
CA TYR A 365 18.02 2.03 -0.08
C TYR A 365 18.95 1.56 -1.22
N LEU A 366 20.10 2.24 -1.44
CA LEU A 366 21.13 1.79 -2.37
C LEU A 366 21.88 0.54 -1.87
N ILE A 367 22.05 0.39 -0.54
CA ILE A 367 22.60 -0.85 0.05
C ILE A 367 21.72 -2.04 -0.32
N TYR A 368 20.40 -1.84 -0.30
CA TYR A 368 19.43 -2.88 -0.55
C TYR A 368 18.97 -2.99 -2.01
N GLY A 369 19.36 -2.04 -2.88
CA GLY A 369 19.01 -2.05 -4.30
C GLY A 369 17.52 -1.76 -4.60
N PHE A 370 16.87 -0.92 -3.79
CA PHE A 370 15.47 -0.53 -3.97
C PHE A 370 15.32 0.97 -4.25
N SER A 371 14.28 1.38 -4.96
CA SER A 371 13.92 2.80 -5.02
C SER A 371 13.39 3.25 -3.65
N PRO A 372 13.69 4.48 -3.20
CA PRO A 372 13.10 5.03 -1.96
C PRO A 372 11.58 5.21 -2.07
N THR A 373 11.03 5.25 -3.29
CA THR A 373 9.60 5.35 -3.56
C THR A 373 8.91 4.01 -3.81
N ASP A 374 9.66 2.91 -3.96
CA ASP A 374 9.06 1.61 -4.20
C ASP A 374 8.25 1.19 -2.98
N ARG A 375 6.98 0.80 -3.22
CA ARG A 375 6.20 0.08 -2.22
C ARG A 375 6.81 -1.31 -2.07
N ILE A 376 7.73 -1.46 -1.12
CA ILE A 376 8.39 -2.73 -0.87
C ILE A 376 7.33 -3.74 -0.40
N THR A 377 7.02 -4.70 -1.27
CA THR A 377 6.27 -5.92 -1.00
C THR A 377 7.25 -7.09 -1.04
N SER A 378 6.85 -8.26 -0.56
CA SER A 378 7.65 -9.49 -0.68
C SER A 378 8.01 -9.85 -2.14
N ASN A 379 7.35 -9.23 -3.12
CA ASN A 379 7.54 -9.45 -4.55
C ASN A 379 8.17 -8.25 -5.28
N THR A 380 8.66 -7.22 -4.56
CA THR A 380 9.34 -6.11 -5.22
C THR A 380 10.62 -6.63 -5.84
N GLN A 381 10.62 -6.75 -7.16
CA GLN A 381 11.81 -7.11 -7.92
C GLN A 381 12.89 -6.07 -7.63
N GLU A 382 14.12 -6.53 -7.37
CA GLU A 382 15.27 -5.65 -7.26
C GLU A 382 15.31 -4.73 -8.48
N ASN A 383 15.30 -3.42 -8.24
CA ASN A 383 15.42 -2.46 -9.32
C ASN A 383 16.89 -2.38 -9.71
N GLN A 384 17.25 -2.98 -10.85
CA GLN A 384 18.64 -2.98 -11.32
C GLN A 384 19.21 -1.57 -11.50
N ASP A 385 18.37 -0.55 -11.71
CA ASP A 385 18.81 0.84 -11.82
C ASP A 385 19.30 1.39 -10.46
N TYR A 386 18.78 0.87 -9.34
CA TYR A 386 19.14 1.24 -7.97
C TYR A 386 20.16 0.29 -7.33
N LYS A 387 20.47 -0.83 -7.98
CA LYS A 387 21.41 -1.82 -7.45
C LYS A 387 22.85 -1.30 -7.51
N VAL A 388 23.47 -1.20 -6.34
CA VAL A 388 24.87 -0.77 -6.15
C VAL A 388 25.79 -1.94 -5.86
N PHE A 389 25.32 -2.95 -5.12
CA PHE A 389 26.15 -4.08 -4.68
C PHE A 389 25.67 -5.40 -5.30
N ASN A 390 26.62 -6.26 -5.65
CA ASN A 390 26.35 -7.61 -6.15
C ASN A 390 26.23 -8.64 -5.01
N ILE A 391 26.62 -8.25 -3.79
CA ILE A 391 26.50 -9.04 -2.57
C ILE A 391 25.80 -8.22 -1.47
N LYS A 392 25.23 -8.92 -0.48
CA LYS A 392 24.69 -8.27 0.72
C LYS A 392 25.85 -7.80 1.60
N LEU A 393 25.83 -6.51 1.96
CA LEU A 393 26.82 -5.93 2.88
C LEU A 393 26.60 -6.40 4.33
N THR A 394 27.69 -6.64 5.05
CA THR A 394 27.70 -6.80 6.51
C THR A 394 27.35 -5.49 7.21
N ASP A 395 26.95 -5.54 8.49
CA ASP A 395 26.64 -4.35 9.29
C ASP A 395 27.80 -3.33 9.31
N GLU A 396 29.04 -3.80 9.39
CA GLU A 396 30.23 -2.92 9.40
C GLU A 396 30.46 -2.27 8.03
N GLN A 397 30.32 -3.04 6.95
CA GLN A 397 30.37 -2.52 5.58
C GLN A 397 29.27 -1.48 5.30
N GLN A 398 28.06 -1.70 5.83
CA GLN A 398 26.96 -0.73 5.72
C GLN A 398 27.32 0.58 6.41
N LYS A 399 27.91 0.53 7.62
CA LYS A 399 28.38 1.74 8.32
C LYS A 399 29.46 2.47 7.53
N GLN A 400 30.45 1.75 7.00
CA GLN A 400 31.52 2.34 6.20
C GLN A 400 30.98 3.00 4.92
N PHE A 401 30.05 2.34 4.22
CA PHE A 401 29.37 2.90 3.07
C PHE A 401 28.58 4.16 3.43
N LEU A 402 27.74 4.12 4.47
CA LEU A 402 26.92 5.27 4.87
C LEU A 402 27.76 6.45 5.36
N GLY A 403 28.95 6.20 5.91
CA GLY A 403 29.89 7.23 6.35
C GLY A 403 30.54 7.99 5.20
N ASN A 404 30.94 7.31 4.13
CA ASN A 404 31.47 7.94 2.92
C ASN A 404 31.21 7.06 1.67
N PRO A 405 30.03 7.20 1.03
CA PRO A 405 29.62 6.30 -0.05
C PRO A 405 30.59 6.29 -1.24
N HIS A 406 31.07 7.47 -1.67
CA HIS A 406 31.99 7.59 -2.80
C HIS A 406 33.34 6.91 -2.52
N LEU A 407 33.91 7.14 -1.33
CA LEU A 407 35.17 6.49 -0.95
C LEU A 407 34.99 4.97 -0.81
N TYR A 408 33.84 4.53 -0.30
CA TYR A 408 33.54 3.11 -0.16
C TYR A 408 33.47 2.42 -1.53
N LEU A 409 32.79 3.01 -2.53
CA LEU A 409 32.79 2.46 -3.89
C LEU A 409 34.20 2.36 -4.47
N LEU A 410 35.03 3.38 -4.23
CA LEU A 410 36.41 3.40 -4.70
C LEU A 410 37.25 2.27 -4.09
N LYS A 411 37.08 2.01 -2.79
CA LYS A 411 37.86 1.01 -2.05
C LYS A 411 37.38 -0.43 -2.26
N HIS A 412 36.14 -0.62 -2.71
CA HIS A 412 35.52 -1.94 -2.84
C HIS A 412 34.95 -2.19 -4.23
N PRO A 413 35.76 -2.14 -5.31
CA PRO A 413 35.28 -2.40 -6.66
C PRO A 413 34.76 -3.83 -6.85
N ASP A 414 35.24 -4.78 -6.05
CA ASP A 414 34.92 -6.21 -6.16
C ASP A 414 33.49 -6.60 -5.78
N ILE A 415 32.81 -5.75 -5.02
CA ILE A 415 31.46 -6.01 -4.54
C ILE A 415 30.39 -5.20 -5.29
N LEU A 416 30.80 -4.37 -6.25
CA LEU A 416 29.88 -3.48 -6.97
C LEU A 416 29.07 -4.22 -8.02
N PHE A 417 27.87 -3.72 -8.27
CA PHE A 417 27.00 -4.18 -9.33
C PHE A 417 27.30 -3.43 -10.63
N TYR A 418 28.07 -4.09 -11.50
CA TYR A 418 28.35 -3.64 -12.86
C TYR A 418 27.22 -4.08 -13.79
N ARG A 419 26.33 -3.13 -14.14
CA ARG A 419 25.14 -3.41 -14.96
C ARG A 419 25.53 -4.01 -16.29
N THR A 420 26.63 -3.54 -16.87
CA THR A 420 27.06 -4.01 -18.19
C THR A 420 27.45 -5.47 -18.17
N ILE A 421 28.11 -5.94 -17.10
CA ILE A 421 28.51 -7.34 -16.95
C ILE A 421 27.32 -8.24 -16.65
N ASN A 422 26.40 -7.76 -15.82
CA ASN A 422 25.16 -8.49 -15.58
C ASN A 422 24.34 -8.64 -16.88
N ASN A 423 24.21 -7.58 -17.68
CA ASN A 423 23.55 -7.62 -18.97
C ASN A 423 24.24 -8.58 -19.94
N ALA A 424 25.58 -8.54 -20.03
CA ALA A 424 26.36 -9.45 -20.86
C ALA A 424 26.12 -10.92 -20.49
N ASN A 425 26.07 -11.25 -19.19
CA ASN A 425 25.75 -12.60 -18.73
C ASN A 425 24.33 -13.04 -19.12
N GLN A 426 23.34 -12.16 -18.97
CA GLN A 426 21.95 -12.44 -19.35
C GLN A 426 21.80 -12.62 -20.86
N GLU A 427 22.50 -11.81 -21.66
CA GLU A 427 22.52 -11.92 -23.12
C GLU A 427 23.17 -13.21 -23.58
N ILE A 428 24.31 -13.63 -22.98
CA ILE A 428 24.93 -14.92 -23.29
C ILE A 428 23.96 -16.07 -23.03
N LYS A 429 23.22 -16.04 -21.90
CA LYS A 429 22.22 -17.06 -21.59
C LYS A 429 21.12 -17.11 -22.66
N LYS A 430 20.53 -15.96 -23.00
CA LYS A 430 19.48 -15.86 -24.03
C LYS A 430 19.97 -16.28 -25.42
N ASP A 431 21.19 -15.90 -25.78
CA ASP A 431 21.80 -16.24 -27.06
C ASP A 431 22.09 -17.74 -27.14
N ASN A 432 22.55 -18.38 -26.05
CA ASN A 432 22.73 -19.84 -25.99
C ASN A 432 21.40 -20.61 -26.10
N GLU A 433 20.35 -20.15 -25.42
CA GLU A 433 19.00 -20.72 -25.55
C GLU A 433 18.49 -20.60 -27.00
N SER A 434 18.74 -19.45 -27.64
CA SER A 434 18.37 -19.20 -29.04
C SER A 434 19.17 -20.07 -30.02
N ILE A 435 20.47 -20.28 -29.79
CA ILE A 435 21.30 -21.19 -30.58
C ILE A 435 20.79 -22.63 -30.47
N THR A 436 20.43 -23.07 -29.26
CA THR A 436 19.91 -24.42 -29.02
C THR A 436 18.62 -24.65 -29.81
N LYS A 437 17.66 -23.72 -29.70
CA LYS A 437 16.40 -23.76 -30.46
C LYS A 437 16.62 -23.73 -31.98
N ASN A 438 17.57 -22.93 -32.45
CA ASN A 438 17.90 -22.85 -33.87
C ASN A 438 18.53 -24.17 -34.37
N ASN A 439 19.39 -24.81 -33.58
CA ASN A 439 19.97 -26.11 -33.91
C ASN A 439 18.90 -27.20 -34.00
N GLU A 440 18.00 -27.30 -33.01
CA GLU A 440 16.86 -28.24 -33.05
C GLU A 440 15.99 -28.02 -34.30
N THR A 441 15.72 -26.76 -34.63
CA THR A 441 14.95 -26.41 -35.83
C THR A 441 15.69 -26.80 -37.11
N ILE A 442 17.01 -26.59 -37.17
CA ILE A 442 17.85 -27.01 -38.29
C ILE A 442 17.80 -28.53 -38.45
N GLU A 443 17.92 -29.30 -37.37
CA GLU A 443 17.85 -30.77 -37.42
C GLU A 443 16.51 -31.26 -37.97
N LEU A 444 15.41 -30.69 -37.51
CA LEU A 444 14.07 -31.00 -38.03
C LEU A 444 13.94 -30.65 -39.52
N LYS A 445 14.49 -29.51 -39.94
CA LYS A 445 14.47 -29.10 -41.35
C LYS A 445 15.37 -29.96 -42.22
N ILE A 446 16.54 -30.38 -41.74
CA ILE A 446 17.42 -31.31 -42.46
C ILE A 446 16.73 -32.66 -42.64
N LYS A 447 16.05 -33.17 -41.60
CA LYS A 447 15.27 -34.40 -41.70
C LYS A 447 14.16 -34.29 -42.76
N SER A 448 13.38 -33.21 -42.72
CA SER A 448 12.34 -32.90 -43.71
C SER A 448 12.91 -32.78 -45.14
N ILE A 449 14.04 -32.09 -45.32
CA ILE A 449 14.74 -32.00 -46.60
C ILE A 449 15.13 -33.39 -47.12
N ASN A 450 15.64 -34.27 -46.25
CA ASN A 450 16.03 -35.63 -46.64
C ASN A 450 14.82 -36.49 -47.04
N GLU A 451 13.71 -36.36 -46.31
CA GLU A 451 12.44 -37.02 -46.65
C GLU A 451 11.90 -36.52 -48.01
N LEU A 452 11.91 -35.20 -48.23
CA LEU A 452 11.51 -34.59 -49.50
C LEU A 452 12.43 -35.00 -50.65
N LYS A 453 13.75 -35.11 -50.42
CA LYS A 453 14.71 -35.61 -51.43
C LYS A 453 14.44 -37.07 -51.78
N ALA A 454 14.11 -37.91 -50.80
CA ALA A 454 13.73 -39.30 -51.04
C ALA A 454 12.43 -39.41 -51.85
N GLN A 455 11.44 -38.53 -51.61
CA GLN A 455 10.23 -38.44 -52.43
C GLN A 455 10.53 -37.94 -53.84
N LEU A 456 11.36 -36.91 -54.00
CA LEU A 456 11.77 -36.37 -55.30
C LEU A 456 12.46 -37.42 -56.17
N ASN A 457 13.25 -38.33 -55.57
CA ASN A 457 13.87 -39.44 -56.31
C ASN A 457 12.84 -40.41 -56.92
N LYS A 458 11.66 -40.54 -56.31
CA LYS A 458 10.54 -41.32 -56.86
C LYS A 458 9.76 -40.54 -57.93
N GLU A 459 9.77 -39.21 -57.85
CA GLU A 459 9.07 -38.31 -58.77
C GLU A 459 9.97 -37.15 -59.25
N PRO A 460 10.93 -37.40 -60.17
CA PRO A 460 12.00 -36.44 -60.48
C PRO A 460 11.53 -35.09 -61.03
N ASN A 461 10.35 -35.07 -61.65
CA ASN A 461 9.76 -33.90 -62.30
C ASN A 461 8.79 -33.12 -61.39
N ASN A 462 8.67 -33.47 -60.10
CA ASN A 462 7.76 -32.78 -59.18
C ASN A 462 8.33 -31.43 -58.71
N GLU A 463 8.02 -30.36 -59.45
CA GLU A 463 8.47 -28.99 -59.14
C GLU A 463 8.02 -28.47 -57.77
N LYS A 464 6.87 -28.95 -57.25
CA LYS A 464 6.40 -28.55 -55.91
C LYS A 464 7.36 -29.06 -54.82
N ILE A 465 7.84 -30.29 -54.94
CA ILE A 465 8.82 -30.88 -54.01
C ILE A 465 10.17 -30.14 -54.12
N LYS A 466 10.65 -29.85 -55.34
CA LYS A 466 11.88 -29.07 -55.55
C LYS A 466 11.82 -27.69 -54.89
N ASN A 467 10.69 -26.98 -55.05
CA ASN A 467 10.50 -25.66 -54.45
C ASN A 467 10.41 -25.72 -52.92
N GLN A 468 9.78 -26.76 -52.37
CA GLN A 468 9.75 -26.96 -50.92
C GLN A 468 11.15 -27.25 -50.35
N ILE A 469 11.95 -28.09 -51.00
CA ILE A 469 13.35 -28.35 -50.62
C ILE A 469 14.15 -27.04 -50.61
N LYS A 470 14.09 -26.25 -51.69
CA LYS A 470 14.77 -24.94 -51.77
C LYS A 470 14.35 -23.99 -50.65
N LYS A 471 13.05 -23.96 -50.31
CA LYS A 471 12.51 -23.14 -49.23
C LYS A 471 13.09 -23.56 -47.87
N GLU A 472 13.15 -24.86 -47.60
CA GLU A 472 13.71 -25.38 -46.35
C GLU A 472 15.22 -25.19 -46.26
N GLU A 473 15.96 -25.41 -47.35
CA GLU A 473 17.39 -25.11 -47.42
C GLU A 473 17.68 -23.62 -47.18
N LYS A 474 16.84 -22.71 -47.71
CA LYS A 474 16.92 -21.27 -47.41
C LYS A 474 16.72 -20.98 -45.92
N ILE A 475 15.74 -21.63 -45.27
CA ILE A 475 15.50 -21.48 -43.83
C ILE A 475 16.72 -21.96 -43.03
N VAL A 476 17.28 -23.14 -43.37
CA VAL A 476 18.48 -23.67 -42.72
C VAL A 476 19.65 -22.68 -42.83
N ASN A 477 19.87 -22.09 -44.01
CA ASN A 477 20.93 -21.10 -44.21
C ASN A 477 20.71 -19.81 -43.40
N ILE A 478 19.46 -19.33 -43.29
CA ILE A 478 19.11 -18.19 -42.43
C ILE A 478 19.42 -18.50 -40.96
N LEU A 479 19.04 -19.68 -40.48
CA LEU A 479 19.27 -20.10 -39.10
C LEU A 479 20.77 -20.27 -38.80
N LYS A 480 21.55 -20.85 -39.72
CA LYS A 480 23.01 -20.95 -39.60
C LYS A 480 23.68 -19.57 -39.51
N ASN A 481 23.24 -18.61 -40.33
CA ASN A 481 23.73 -17.23 -40.26
C ASN A 481 23.36 -16.56 -38.93
N SER A 482 22.13 -16.79 -38.44
CA SER A 482 21.70 -16.31 -37.12
C SER A 482 22.59 -16.87 -36.00
N ILE A 483 22.87 -18.19 -35.99
CA ILE A 483 23.79 -18.83 -35.04
C ILE A 483 25.18 -18.19 -35.08
N ARG A 484 25.72 -17.90 -36.28
CA ARG A 484 27.02 -17.24 -36.41
C ARG A 484 27.03 -15.86 -35.76
N THR A 485 26.00 -15.05 -35.99
CA THR A 485 25.85 -13.72 -35.37
C THR A 485 25.72 -13.81 -33.85
N LEU A 486 24.90 -14.75 -33.34
CA LEU A 486 24.77 -15.01 -31.90
C LEU A 486 26.11 -15.43 -31.29
N GLY A 487 26.85 -16.31 -31.96
CA GLY A 487 28.18 -16.74 -31.52
C GLY A 487 29.21 -15.60 -31.47
N GLN A 488 29.14 -14.62 -32.38
CA GLN A 488 29.98 -13.43 -32.33
C GLN A 488 29.65 -12.56 -31.11
N ARG A 489 28.37 -12.35 -30.80
CA ARG A 489 27.95 -11.60 -29.60
C ARG A 489 28.39 -12.30 -28.32
N ILE A 490 28.23 -13.62 -28.24
CA ILE A 490 28.70 -14.40 -27.08
C ILE A 490 30.21 -14.22 -26.90
N LYS A 491 31.01 -14.27 -27.97
CA LYS A 491 32.46 -14.05 -27.88
C LYS A 491 32.80 -12.64 -27.38
N GLN A 492 32.12 -11.62 -27.88
CA GLN A 492 32.31 -10.23 -27.43
C GLN A 492 31.96 -10.07 -25.95
N ASN A 493 30.80 -10.56 -25.52
CA ASN A 493 30.36 -10.50 -24.13
C ASN A 493 31.27 -11.30 -23.19
N THR A 494 31.74 -12.47 -23.63
CA THR A 494 32.71 -13.30 -22.88
C THR A 494 34.04 -12.59 -22.71
N HIS A 495 34.53 -11.90 -23.74
CA HIS A 495 35.74 -11.10 -23.65
C HIS A 495 35.62 -9.99 -22.59
N SER A 496 34.49 -9.26 -22.58
CA SER A 496 34.19 -8.26 -21.56
C SER A 496 34.17 -8.87 -20.15
N ILE A 497 33.45 -9.98 -19.95
CA ILE A 497 33.39 -10.66 -18.64
C ILE A 497 34.79 -11.10 -18.17
N ASN A 498 35.59 -11.68 -19.06
CA ASN A 498 36.94 -12.13 -18.73
C ASN A 498 37.87 -10.97 -18.35
N PHE A 499 37.77 -9.83 -19.05
CA PHE A 499 38.50 -8.61 -18.68
C PHE A 499 38.15 -8.20 -17.25
N TYR A 500 36.87 -8.15 -16.90
CA TYR A 500 36.41 -7.79 -15.55
C TYR A 500 36.91 -8.75 -14.47
N ASN A 501 36.75 -10.06 -14.70
CA ASN A 501 37.19 -11.10 -13.76
C ASN A 501 38.70 -11.06 -13.53
N THR A 502 39.47 -10.53 -14.50
CA THR A 502 40.92 -10.37 -14.40
C THR A 502 41.33 -9.07 -13.71
N ILE A 503 40.69 -7.95 -14.05
CA ILE A 503 41.13 -6.62 -13.61
C ILE A 503 40.66 -6.29 -12.19
N ILE A 504 39.44 -6.66 -11.81
CA ILE A 504 38.87 -6.31 -10.49
C ILE A 504 39.72 -6.83 -9.32
N PRO A 505 40.16 -8.12 -9.29
CA PRO A 505 41.02 -8.61 -8.22
C PRO A 505 42.34 -7.84 -8.12
N LYS A 506 42.95 -7.50 -9.27
CA LYS A 506 44.20 -6.73 -9.33
C LYS A 506 44.02 -5.32 -8.78
N VAL A 507 42.89 -4.68 -9.08
CA VAL A 507 42.57 -3.33 -8.58
C VAL A 507 42.32 -3.37 -7.07
N LYS A 508 41.58 -4.36 -6.57
CA LYS A 508 41.38 -4.56 -5.14
C LYS A 508 42.72 -4.73 -4.41
N GLU A 509 43.60 -5.57 -4.93
CA GLU A 509 44.93 -5.77 -4.38
C GLU A 509 45.76 -4.48 -4.44
N ALA A 510 45.77 -3.79 -5.57
CA ALA A 510 46.46 -2.52 -5.73
C ALA A 510 46.00 -1.46 -4.71
N LEU A 511 44.68 -1.35 -4.48
CA LEU A 511 44.10 -0.44 -3.49
C LEU A 511 44.52 -0.80 -2.06
N LEU A 512 44.59 -2.09 -1.71
CA LEU A 512 45.07 -2.54 -0.40
C LEU A 512 46.56 -2.25 -0.19
N GLN A 513 47.36 -2.39 -1.25
CA GLN A 513 48.81 -2.18 -1.17
C GLN A 513 49.19 -0.70 -1.12
N LEU A 514 48.46 0.19 -1.80
CA LEU A 514 48.79 1.63 -1.81
C LEU A 514 48.76 2.29 -0.42
N ASP A 515 48.02 1.72 0.53
CA ASP A 515 47.98 2.16 1.92
C ASP A 515 49.22 1.69 2.74
N ASN A 516 50.11 0.87 2.17
CA ASN A 516 51.32 0.35 2.82
C ASN A 516 52.49 1.39 2.74
N PRO A 517 53.00 1.89 3.89
CA PRO A 517 54.05 2.89 3.91
C PRO A 517 55.40 2.39 3.35
N ASN A 518 55.61 1.07 3.30
CA ASN A 518 56.87 0.45 2.91
C ASN A 518 57.02 0.22 1.39
N LEU A 519 56.04 0.64 0.57
CA LEU A 519 56.14 0.49 -0.88
C LEU A 519 57.19 1.44 -1.48
N THR A 520 57.97 0.91 -2.42
CA THR A 520 58.85 1.72 -3.27
C THR A 520 58.05 2.62 -4.21
N VAL A 521 58.69 3.65 -4.77
CA VAL A 521 58.08 4.54 -5.77
C VAL A 521 57.61 3.75 -6.99
N GLU A 522 58.40 2.80 -7.46
CA GLU A 522 58.08 1.93 -8.58
C GLU A 522 56.87 1.04 -8.30
N GLN A 523 56.78 0.45 -7.10
CA GLN A 523 55.62 -0.36 -6.72
C GLN A 523 54.35 0.48 -6.64
N LYS A 524 54.43 1.69 -6.05
CA LYS A 524 53.30 2.62 -6.03
C LYS A 524 52.84 2.98 -7.45
N LYS A 525 53.78 3.23 -8.37
CA LYS A 525 53.47 3.49 -9.77
C LYS A 525 52.79 2.29 -10.44
N GLN A 526 53.29 1.08 -10.24
CA GLN A 526 52.67 -0.14 -10.81
C GLN A 526 51.23 -0.34 -10.32
N TYR A 527 50.97 -0.15 -9.02
CA TYR A 527 49.62 -0.23 -8.48
C TYR A 527 48.71 0.89 -8.99
N GLN A 528 49.25 2.11 -9.15
CA GLN A 528 48.51 3.22 -9.73
C GLN A 528 48.15 2.96 -11.20
N ASP A 529 49.06 2.42 -12.00
CA ASP A 529 48.82 2.08 -13.41
C ASP A 529 47.67 1.06 -13.55
N ILE A 530 47.57 0.08 -12.63
CA ILE A 530 46.45 -0.89 -12.60
C ILE A 530 45.11 -0.18 -12.34
N ILE A 531 45.09 0.76 -11.39
CA ILE A 531 43.89 1.55 -11.07
C ILE A 531 43.50 2.45 -12.24
N ASP A 532 44.48 3.05 -12.92
CA ASP A 532 44.24 3.94 -14.04
C ASP A 532 43.73 3.17 -15.27
N GLN A 533 44.26 1.97 -15.54
CA GLN A 533 43.72 1.07 -16.57
C GLN A 533 42.26 0.68 -16.28
N PHE A 534 41.94 0.41 -15.03
CA PHE A 534 40.57 0.12 -14.60
C PHE A 534 39.63 1.32 -14.83
N LYS A 535 40.05 2.53 -14.46
CA LYS A 535 39.28 3.76 -14.67
C LYS A 535 39.14 4.15 -16.14
N ALA A 536 40.14 3.87 -16.97
CA ALA A 536 40.16 4.22 -18.38
C ALA A 536 39.29 3.30 -19.25
N ASN A 537 38.95 2.09 -18.78
CA ASN A 537 38.08 1.19 -19.51
C ASN A 537 36.67 1.79 -19.68
N SER A 538 36.20 1.94 -20.91
CA SER A 538 34.92 2.61 -21.24
C SER A 538 33.69 1.95 -20.61
N ILE A 539 33.72 0.62 -20.41
CA ILE A 539 32.61 -0.12 -19.82
C ILE A 539 32.58 0.14 -18.31
N ILE A 540 33.73 0.01 -17.65
CA ILE A 540 33.88 0.23 -16.21
C ILE A 540 33.58 1.68 -15.85
N SER A 541 34.05 2.62 -16.67
CA SER A 541 33.84 4.05 -16.45
C SER A 541 32.36 4.43 -16.56
N ALA A 542 31.60 3.83 -17.49
CA ALA A 542 30.16 4.03 -17.59
C ALA A 542 29.41 3.53 -16.34
N ASP A 543 29.70 2.31 -15.87
CA ASP A 543 29.10 1.76 -14.65
C ASP A 543 29.54 2.54 -13.39
N THR A 544 30.80 2.94 -13.32
CA THR A 544 31.32 3.76 -12.20
C THR A 544 30.70 5.15 -12.20
N LYS A 545 30.51 5.76 -13.36
CA LYS A 545 29.80 7.04 -13.51
C LYS A 545 28.35 6.91 -13.06
N ARG A 546 27.63 5.88 -13.52
CA ARG A 546 26.26 5.56 -13.07
C ARG A 546 26.17 5.45 -11.56
N LEU A 547 27.07 4.69 -10.94
CA LEU A 547 27.09 4.50 -9.49
C LEU A 547 27.35 5.80 -8.73
N ASN A 548 28.28 6.63 -9.23
CA ASN A 548 28.55 7.94 -8.62
C ASN A 548 27.38 8.91 -8.80
N GLU A 549 26.76 8.99 -9.98
CA GLU A 549 25.58 9.81 -10.22
C GLU A 549 24.42 9.37 -9.33
N LEU A 550 24.20 8.06 -9.23
CA LEU A 550 23.19 7.49 -8.34
C LEU A 550 23.48 7.87 -6.89
N ILE A 551 24.72 7.74 -6.41
CA ILE A 551 25.07 8.21 -5.06
C ILE A 551 24.84 9.71 -4.93
N THR A 552 25.32 10.55 -5.83
CA THR A 552 25.19 12.01 -5.72
C THR A 552 23.73 12.43 -5.65
N GLU A 553 22.90 11.99 -6.60
CA GLU A 553 21.47 12.28 -6.65
C GLU A 553 20.78 11.82 -5.37
N LYS A 554 21.05 10.58 -4.97
CA LYS A 554 20.32 9.93 -3.87
C LYS A 554 20.83 10.33 -2.50
N PHE A 555 22.11 10.62 -2.35
CA PHE A 555 22.71 11.02 -1.09
C PHE A 555 22.27 12.42 -0.71
N ASP A 556 22.42 13.41 -1.61
CA ASP A 556 22.12 14.81 -1.29
C ASP A 556 20.64 15.09 -1.06
N ASP A 557 19.79 14.33 -1.75
CA ASP A 557 18.33 14.39 -1.60
C ASP A 557 17.79 13.51 -0.46
N ALA A 558 18.57 12.55 0.05
CA ALA A 558 18.21 11.70 1.19
C ALA A 558 18.29 12.48 2.50
N LYS A 559 17.34 13.39 2.67
CA LYS A 559 17.03 14.10 3.90
C LYS A 559 15.56 13.85 4.21
N THR A 560 15.22 13.80 5.49
CA THR A 560 13.83 13.72 5.92
C THR A 560 13.39 15.01 6.60
N SER A 561 12.09 15.12 6.85
CA SER A 561 11.49 16.26 7.55
C SER A 561 11.54 16.09 9.08
N GLN A 562 11.30 17.18 9.83
CA GLN A 562 11.16 17.09 11.28
C GLN A 562 9.94 16.24 11.68
N TYR A 563 8.84 16.35 10.93
CA TYR A 563 7.68 15.48 11.08
C TYR A 563 8.06 14.00 11.02
N SER A 564 8.78 13.60 9.97
CA SER A 564 9.18 12.20 9.76
C SER A 564 10.09 11.68 10.88
N LEU A 565 10.97 12.51 11.44
CA LEU A 565 11.76 12.12 12.62
C LEU A 565 10.88 11.89 13.85
N ALA A 566 9.95 12.80 14.14
CA ALA A 566 9.00 12.61 15.23
C ALA A 566 8.12 11.37 15.02
N ASP A 567 7.65 11.15 13.78
CA ASP A 567 6.86 9.98 13.40
C ASP A 567 7.66 8.67 13.54
N LEU A 568 8.95 8.65 13.16
CA LEU A 568 9.85 7.52 13.39
C LEU A 568 9.88 7.12 14.87
N ILE A 569 10.13 8.08 15.75
CA ILE A 569 10.24 7.79 17.19
C ILE A 569 8.88 7.41 17.78
N ALA A 570 7.79 8.08 17.39
CA ALA A 570 6.43 7.72 17.82
C ALA A 570 6.07 6.28 17.41
N LYS A 571 6.39 5.89 16.18
CA LYS A 571 6.19 4.50 15.70
C LYS A 571 7.07 3.51 16.44
N LEU A 572 8.34 3.82 16.70
CA LEU A 572 9.23 2.95 17.46
C LEU A 572 8.74 2.75 18.90
N LEU A 573 8.27 3.81 19.57
CA LEU A 573 7.62 3.72 20.88
C LEU A 573 6.38 2.82 20.84
N PHE A 574 5.50 3.04 19.86
CA PHE A 574 4.29 2.25 19.69
C PHE A 574 4.58 0.76 19.43
N LEU A 575 5.57 0.46 18.59
CA LEU A 575 6.06 -0.91 18.32
C LEU A 575 6.74 -1.52 19.55
N ASN A 576 7.26 -0.72 20.48
CA ASN A 576 7.83 -1.19 21.76
C ASN A 576 6.83 -1.05 22.92
N LYS A 577 5.55 -1.34 22.64
CA LYS A 577 4.45 -1.40 23.61
C LYS A 577 4.11 -0.09 24.35
N VAL A 578 4.70 1.05 23.98
CA VAL A 578 4.24 2.38 24.43
C VAL A 578 3.07 2.79 23.54
N TYR A 579 1.93 2.14 23.75
CA TYR A 579 0.78 2.17 22.83
C TYR A 579 0.04 3.51 22.74
N LYS A 580 0.35 4.45 23.63
CA LYS A 580 -0.10 5.85 23.52
C LYS A 580 1.11 6.69 23.16
N ALA A 581 1.35 6.85 21.87
CA ALA A 581 2.49 7.58 21.32
C ALA A 581 2.11 8.17 19.97
N GLN A 582 2.38 9.46 19.78
CA GLN A 582 2.02 10.21 18.57
C GLN A 582 3.00 11.35 18.29
N SER A 583 3.10 11.75 17.02
CA SER A 583 3.75 13.01 16.66
C SER A 583 2.76 14.17 16.79
N VAL A 584 3.19 15.26 17.43
CA VAL A 584 2.37 16.44 17.69
C VAL A 584 3.02 17.67 17.07
N ARG A 585 2.22 18.44 16.33
CA ARG A 585 2.59 19.69 15.69
C ARG A 585 2.38 20.85 16.67
N GLY A 586 3.34 21.77 16.80
CA GLY A 586 3.15 22.95 17.63
C GLY A 586 4.16 24.06 17.34
N TYR A 587 4.20 25.05 18.21
CA TYR A 587 5.11 26.18 18.14
C TYR A 587 6.08 26.20 19.30
N ARG A 588 7.36 26.39 18.99
CA ARG A 588 8.35 26.84 19.97
C ARG A 588 8.33 28.36 20.04
N LEU A 589 8.40 28.89 21.27
CA LEU A 589 8.46 30.32 21.51
C LEU A 589 9.93 30.77 21.64
N ASN A 590 10.38 31.63 20.74
CA ASN A 590 11.67 32.31 20.82
C ASN A 590 11.42 33.82 20.98
N GLY A 591 11.26 34.25 22.24
CA GLY A 591 10.67 35.55 22.54
C GLY A 591 9.22 35.61 22.03
N ASN A 592 8.90 36.63 21.22
CA ASN A 592 7.57 36.79 20.61
C ASN A 592 7.40 36.05 19.27
N ARG A 593 8.43 35.32 18.80
CA ARG A 593 8.38 34.59 17.53
C ARG A 593 7.93 33.15 17.77
N LYS A 594 6.88 32.75 17.06
CA LYS A 594 6.44 31.35 16.98
C LYS A 594 7.18 30.64 15.86
N GLN A 595 7.88 29.56 16.19
CA GLN A 595 8.56 28.70 15.22
C GLN A 595 7.87 27.34 15.19
N LEU A 596 7.38 26.92 14.03
CA LEU A 596 6.72 25.62 13.87
C LEU A 596 7.72 24.50 14.21
N THR A 597 7.25 23.45 14.87
CA THR A 597 8.05 22.27 15.23
C THR A 597 7.17 21.04 15.47
N TYR A 598 7.82 19.89 15.66
CA TYR A 598 7.18 18.64 16.02
C TYR A 598 7.83 18.01 17.23
N TRP A 599 6.99 17.40 18.06
CA TRP A 599 7.40 16.63 19.22
C TRP A 599 6.81 15.23 19.17
N VAL A 600 7.33 14.37 20.04
CA VAL A 600 6.72 13.07 20.31
C VAL A 600 5.99 13.16 21.64
N GLU A 601 4.66 13.01 21.62
CA GLU A 601 3.85 12.92 22.82
C GLU A 601 3.59 11.44 23.13
N PHE A 602 3.84 11.02 24.37
CA PHE A 602 3.66 9.63 24.78
C PHE A 602 3.18 9.52 26.23
N TYR A 603 2.44 8.46 26.54
CA TYR A 603 1.94 8.21 27.89
C TYR A 603 2.83 7.21 28.63
N ASN A 604 3.36 7.63 29.77
CA ASN A 604 4.05 6.74 30.70
C ASN A 604 3.02 6.12 31.67
N TYR A 605 2.63 4.86 31.41
CA TYR A 605 1.65 4.15 32.23
C TYR A 605 2.09 3.97 33.69
N LYS A 606 3.40 3.79 33.94
CA LYS A 606 3.96 3.63 35.29
C LYS A 606 3.81 4.90 36.13
N GLU A 607 3.90 6.07 35.50
CA GLU A 607 3.73 7.37 36.14
C GLU A 607 2.31 7.94 36.01
N ALA A 608 1.44 7.31 35.20
CA ALA A 608 0.13 7.81 34.80
C ALA A 608 0.17 9.25 34.26
N LYS A 609 1.19 9.58 33.45
CA LYS A 609 1.43 10.93 32.93
C LYS A 609 1.72 10.92 31.44
N TRP A 610 1.19 11.93 30.75
CA TRP A 610 1.66 12.29 29.42
C TRP A 610 3.02 12.98 29.51
N LYS A 611 3.88 12.73 28.52
CA LYS A 611 5.21 13.27 28.38
C LYS A 611 5.38 13.80 26.96
N LEU A 612 6.23 14.80 26.82
CA LEU A 612 6.61 15.39 25.54
C LEU A 612 8.11 15.20 25.35
N PHE A 613 8.54 14.73 24.18
CA PHE A 613 9.94 14.58 23.83
C PHE A 613 10.30 15.48 22.64
N ASP A 614 11.23 16.41 22.87
CA ASP A 614 11.79 17.28 21.83
C ASP A 614 12.93 16.57 21.10
N VAL A 615 12.52 15.67 20.22
CA VAL A 615 13.41 14.82 19.41
C VAL A 615 14.34 15.65 18.53
N TYR A 616 13.88 16.80 18.03
CA TYR A 616 14.65 17.64 17.13
C TYR A 616 15.77 18.37 17.88
N ASP A 617 15.48 18.93 19.05
CA ASP A 617 16.51 19.62 19.84
C ASP A 617 17.57 18.68 20.38
N LEU A 618 17.19 17.47 20.79
CA LEU A 618 18.18 16.47 21.16
C LEU A 618 19.06 16.10 19.95
N PHE A 619 18.44 15.87 18.78
CA PHE A 619 19.16 15.57 17.56
C PHE A 619 20.16 16.67 17.17
N LYS A 620 19.76 17.93 17.27
CA LYS A 620 20.61 19.10 16.99
C LYS A 620 21.73 19.22 18.03
N THR A 621 21.41 19.06 19.30
CA THR A 621 22.38 19.18 20.40
C THR A 621 23.46 18.11 20.31
N LEU A 622 23.12 16.87 19.96
CA LEU A 622 24.12 15.80 19.82
C LEU A 622 25.13 16.03 18.68
N LYS A 623 24.82 16.89 17.70
CA LYS A 623 25.81 17.28 16.67
C LYS A 623 26.95 18.12 17.23
N THR A 624 26.71 18.90 18.29
CA THR A 624 27.70 19.78 18.92
C THR A 624 28.19 19.25 20.27
N ASN A 625 27.35 18.54 21.01
CA ASN A 625 27.64 17.92 22.29
C ASN A 625 27.20 16.45 22.29
N LYS A 626 28.14 15.53 21.99
CA LYS A 626 27.87 14.09 21.93
C LYS A 626 27.40 13.46 23.26
N ASN A 627 27.52 14.17 24.38
CA ASN A 627 27.17 13.69 25.72
C ASN A 627 25.84 14.26 26.24
N ALA A 628 25.02 14.88 25.37
CA ALA A 628 23.72 15.42 25.79
C ALA A 628 22.82 14.31 26.38
N ASN A 629 22.20 14.60 27.52
CA ASN A 629 21.33 13.65 28.21
C ASN A 629 19.92 13.75 27.64
N ILE A 630 19.36 12.61 27.20
CA ILE A 630 18.00 12.56 26.65
C ILE A 630 16.94 13.10 27.62
N ASN A 631 17.11 12.91 28.92
CA ASN A 631 16.14 13.33 29.92
C ASN A 631 15.96 14.85 29.97
N ASP A 632 16.95 15.62 29.52
CA ASP A 632 16.87 17.09 29.45
C ASP A 632 15.89 17.57 28.35
N PHE A 633 15.46 16.66 27.47
CA PHE A 633 14.56 16.90 26.35
C PHE A 633 13.20 16.22 26.53
N ILE A 634 12.93 15.65 27.71
CA ILE A 634 11.64 15.04 28.07
C ILE A 634 10.94 15.93 29.09
N PHE A 635 9.70 16.33 28.80
CA PHE A 635 8.94 17.29 29.59
C PHE A 635 7.61 16.71 30.07
N ASP A 636 7.17 17.10 31.27
CA ASP A 636 5.86 16.74 31.85
C ASP A 636 4.69 17.53 31.26
N SER A 637 4.96 18.70 30.67
CA SER A 637 3.94 19.56 30.08
C SER A 637 4.53 20.50 29.02
N LEU A 638 3.66 21.12 28.21
CA LEU A 638 4.05 22.10 27.20
C LEU A 638 4.63 23.40 27.78
N GLY A 639 4.43 23.69 29.08
CA GLY A 639 5.03 24.85 29.78
C GLY A 639 4.91 26.21 29.06
N ASP A 640 5.66 27.20 29.52
CA ASP A 640 5.72 28.55 28.90
C ASP A 640 6.59 28.60 27.64
N LYS A 641 7.30 27.50 27.31
CA LYS A 641 8.25 27.43 26.18
C LYS A 641 7.63 26.88 24.90
N PHE A 642 6.47 26.24 24.99
CA PHE A 642 5.81 25.57 23.88
C PHE A 642 4.31 25.89 23.84
N GLU A 643 3.77 26.06 22.65
CA GLU A 643 2.34 26.28 22.42
C GLU A 643 1.83 25.24 21.42
N ASN A 644 0.74 24.53 21.75
CA ASN A 644 0.15 23.57 20.82
C ASN A 644 -0.70 24.29 19.76
N LEU A 645 -0.66 23.80 18.53
CA LEU A 645 -1.45 24.31 17.41
C LEU A 645 -2.93 23.92 17.45
N THR A 646 -3.32 22.97 18.31
CA THR A 646 -4.72 22.53 18.43
C THR A 646 -5.34 22.85 19.79
N ASN A 647 -6.25 23.83 19.77
CA ASN A 647 -7.40 23.94 20.67
C ASN A 647 -8.49 24.83 20.01
N SER A 648 -9.22 24.26 19.06
CA SER A 648 -10.57 24.72 18.69
C SER A 648 -11.63 23.68 19.10
N ASN A 649 -11.42 23.02 20.24
CA ASN A 649 -12.45 22.42 21.10
C ASN A 649 -11.84 22.08 22.47
N SER A 650 -12.01 23.02 23.41
CA SER A 650 -11.46 23.03 24.76
C SER A 650 -12.20 22.15 25.77
N GLU A 651 -12.93 21.10 25.36
CA GLU A 651 -13.73 20.29 26.29
C GLU A 651 -13.09 18.98 26.79
N LEU A 652 -11.82 18.67 26.49
CA LEU A 652 -11.17 17.43 26.96
C LEU A 652 -9.88 17.64 27.78
N LYS A 653 -9.73 18.80 28.42
CA LYS A 653 -8.78 19.00 29.53
C LYS A 653 -9.50 19.55 30.77
N LYS A 654 -10.37 18.74 31.36
CA LYS A 654 -10.68 18.73 32.80
C LYS A 654 -10.88 17.30 33.26
#